data_AF-A0A258H965-F1
#
_entry.id   AF-A0A258H965-F1
#
_cell.length_a   1.000
_cell.length_b   1.000
_cell.length_c   1.000
_cell.angle_alpha   90.00
_cell.angle_beta   90.00
_cell.angle_gamma   90.00
#
_symmetry.space_group_name_H-M   'P 1'
#
loop_
_entity.id
_entity.type
_entity.pdbx_description
1 polymer ?
#
loop_
_entity_poly.entity_id
_entity_poly.type
_entity_poly.pdbx_seq_one_letter_code
_entity_poly.pdbx_strand_id
1 'polypeptide(L)'
;MYLTTNEHGEQLLVTSASDLTRAASCEFAVARDLDARLGRIAAVVQPTDEMLERTALLGDAHERAIIADYRARGEVLEIDRAAQSGLDAIEPFAEQTLEALRAGVPVIVQATFVDREHSPAPSDKSAPGDLPIAFVGFADFLVRTPEGAYRVQDSKLARRAKVTALLQLAAYAEQLERLGIAVDPEVDLILGTREVSIHRLDDIAPVLRARRARLHRLLRERHAAAGPIAWRDPSVTHCRTCAWCASEIAAHDDVSQVAGLTGAQWTKLGAAGIETLDQLATSTGSVEGIAASTLDTLRLQAALQSAATPGSPPPVRVRDAGALHALPAPSPGDLYFDFEGDPLYTEHDPRQWGLDYLFGMVDAAEAFTPYWAHSFADERDALLAFLADVEARRLEHPDLHVYHYASYERTHLRSIAARHGVGESTVDEWLRSGLLVDLYPVVKNALRVGTPSYSIKYLEPLYWPGAREGAAVARGDDSIAEYIRARELREAGDTAAAQQILDDIGDYNRVDCVSTLKLASWLRGLAAEHPAPAPALIDDGDDEEGDDGPTIDDSPLRTALLELSANADGTPAAEPDRSPEQRAYAYAAAAIDYHRREHKTFWWEHFAPSPSTSGPRHCPATRATRSPARPAAWRSRRSVTASSSSPRRSPTASSRTPTCLSLSRPRARPSPASRSPRSRSGGRRSSTRIPRGRPSPSATCCGACRRAPVAARRSRP
;
A
#
# COMPACT_ATOMS: atom_id res chain seq x y z
N MET A 1 18.54 -2.82 16.61
CA MET A 1 19.40 -3.86 17.22
C MET A 1 20.86 -3.40 17.32
N TYR A 2 21.58 -3.73 18.40
CA TYR A 2 23.04 -3.55 18.53
C TYR A 2 23.63 -4.51 19.59
N LEU A 3 24.95 -4.72 19.58
CA LEU A 3 25.67 -5.53 20.57
C LEU A 3 26.34 -4.62 21.60
N THR A 4 26.29 -5.01 22.86
CA THR A 4 27.00 -4.36 23.99
C THR A 4 27.51 -5.44 24.95
N THR A 5 28.04 -5.05 26.10
CA THR A 5 28.41 -5.96 27.20
C THR A 5 27.54 -5.69 28.42
N ASN A 6 27.12 -6.75 29.11
CA ASN A 6 26.42 -6.63 30.39
C ASN A 6 27.41 -6.35 31.55
N GLU A 7 26.88 -6.18 32.76
CA GLU A 7 27.65 -5.95 33.99
C GLU A 7 28.60 -7.09 34.38
N HIS A 8 28.39 -8.29 33.82
CA HIS A 8 29.25 -9.46 34.00
C HIS A 8 30.33 -9.59 32.92
N GLY A 9 30.41 -8.64 31.98
CA GLY A 9 31.35 -8.67 30.85
C GLY A 9 30.95 -9.63 29.73
N GLU A 10 29.74 -10.19 29.78
CA GLU A 10 29.20 -11.06 28.73
C GLU A 10 28.57 -10.21 27.63
N GLN A 11 28.56 -10.75 26.41
CA GLN A 11 27.96 -10.06 25.28
C GLN A 11 26.42 -10.04 25.41
N LEU A 12 25.83 -8.86 25.22
CA LEU A 12 24.40 -8.61 25.31
C LEU A 12 23.89 -8.08 23.97
N LEU A 13 22.82 -8.69 23.44
CA LEU A 13 22.18 -8.22 22.22
C LEU A 13 20.96 -7.37 22.56
N VAL A 14 20.97 -6.10 22.18
CA VAL A 14 19.85 -5.19 22.40
C VAL A 14 18.97 -5.16 21.14
N THR A 15 17.68 -5.41 21.31
CA THR A 15 16.66 -5.40 20.25
C THR A 15 15.59 -4.35 20.54
N SER A 16 14.78 -4.00 19.53
CA SER A 16 13.61 -3.14 19.69
C SER A 16 12.38 -3.71 19.00
N ALA A 17 11.22 -3.09 19.25
CA ALA A 17 9.97 -3.43 18.56
C ALA A 17 10.07 -3.28 17.03
N SER A 18 10.93 -2.38 16.54
CA SER A 18 11.20 -2.22 15.10
C SER A 18 11.97 -3.41 14.53
N ASP A 19 12.89 -4.02 15.29
CA ASP A 19 13.60 -5.23 14.84
C ASP A 19 12.64 -6.41 14.64
N LEU A 20 11.61 -6.53 15.48
CA LEU A 20 10.53 -7.50 15.31
C LEU A 20 9.74 -7.27 14.02
N THR A 21 9.40 -6.01 13.74
CA THR A 21 8.72 -5.62 12.50
C THR A 21 9.57 -5.94 11.27
N ARG A 22 10.89 -5.69 11.34
CA ARG A 22 11.83 -6.02 10.27
C ARG A 22 11.92 -7.53 10.05
N ALA A 23 11.99 -8.32 11.12
CA ALA A 23 12.05 -9.77 11.04
C ALA A 23 10.75 -10.38 10.47
N ALA A 24 9.59 -9.80 10.77
CA ALA A 24 8.32 -10.21 10.19
C ALA A 24 8.29 -10.01 8.66
N SER A 25 9.00 -9.00 8.14
CA SER A 25 9.12 -8.73 6.71
C SER A 25 10.22 -9.57 6.03
N CYS A 26 11.40 -9.69 6.65
CA CYS A 26 12.55 -10.40 6.10
C CYS A 26 13.50 -10.88 7.20
N GLU A 27 13.43 -12.16 7.56
CA GLU A 27 14.34 -12.76 8.54
C GLU A 27 15.79 -12.76 8.04
N PHE A 28 16.00 -13.00 6.74
CA PHE A 28 17.33 -12.94 6.11
C PHE A 28 18.03 -11.59 6.33
N ALA A 29 17.30 -10.48 6.17
CA ALA A 29 17.86 -9.14 6.36
C ALA A 29 18.29 -8.89 7.82
N VAL A 30 17.50 -9.37 8.80
CA VAL A 30 17.85 -9.25 10.23
C VAL A 30 19.05 -10.13 10.57
N ALA A 31 19.14 -11.34 10.01
CA ALA A 31 20.29 -12.22 10.18
C ALA A 31 21.58 -11.62 9.58
N ARG A 32 21.52 -11.07 8.36
CA ARG A 32 22.66 -10.41 7.71
C ARG A 32 23.09 -9.13 8.43
N ASP A 33 22.15 -8.36 8.98
CA ASP A 33 22.46 -7.24 9.86
C ASP A 33 23.26 -7.66 11.10
N LEU A 34 22.90 -8.79 11.72
CA LEU A 34 23.65 -9.33 12.85
C LEU A 34 25.03 -9.83 12.40
N ASP A 35 25.12 -10.53 11.27
CA ASP A 35 26.41 -10.96 10.71
C ASP A 35 27.35 -9.78 10.43
N ALA A 36 26.83 -8.67 9.92
CA ALA A 36 27.60 -7.45 9.69
C ALA A 36 28.08 -6.83 11.02
N ARG A 37 27.23 -6.79 12.05
CA ARG A 37 27.59 -6.30 13.40
C ARG A 37 28.60 -7.19 14.11
N LEU A 38 28.61 -8.48 13.79
CA LEU A 38 29.61 -9.45 14.26
C LEU A 38 30.90 -9.41 13.42
N GLY A 39 30.99 -8.54 12.41
CA GLY A 39 32.17 -8.38 11.56
C GLY A 39 32.38 -9.50 10.55
N ARG A 40 31.36 -10.34 10.29
CA ARG A 40 31.46 -11.47 9.35
C ARG A 40 31.35 -11.03 7.89
N ILE A 41 30.65 -9.93 7.65
CA ILE A 41 30.43 -9.33 6.34
C ILE A 41 30.42 -7.80 6.47
N ALA A 42 30.61 -7.09 5.35
CA ALA A 42 30.39 -5.64 5.31
C ALA A 42 28.90 -5.32 5.49
N ALA A 43 28.57 -4.22 6.13
CA ALA A 43 27.19 -3.73 6.20
C ALA A 43 26.67 -3.39 4.79
N VAL A 44 25.40 -3.68 4.52
CA VAL A 44 24.77 -3.29 3.27
C VAL A 44 24.63 -1.77 3.19
N VAL A 45 24.92 -1.23 2.01
CA VAL A 45 24.60 0.16 1.70
C VAL A 45 23.10 0.27 1.52
N GLN A 46 22.43 1.01 2.40
CA GLN A 46 21.01 1.33 2.21
C GLN A 46 20.90 2.44 1.17
N PRO A 47 20.07 2.29 0.14
CA PRO A 47 19.79 3.39 -0.78
C PRO A 47 19.07 4.51 -0.01
N THR A 48 19.40 5.77 -0.32
CA THR A 48 18.62 6.91 0.13
C THR A 48 17.26 6.87 -0.57
N ASP A 49 16.19 7.05 0.20
CA ASP A 49 14.81 7.08 -0.27
C ASP A 49 14.19 8.39 0.24
N GLU A 50 14.15 9.41 -0.62
CA GLU A 50 13.65 10.75 -0.26
C GLU A 50 12.19 10.71 0.21
N MET A 51 11.39 9.80 -0.35
CA MET A 51 10.00 9.58 0.07
C MET A 51 9.92 8.94 1.47
N LEU A 52 10.82 8.04 1.82
CA LEU A 52 10.93 7.49 3.17
C LEU A 52 11.35 8.56 4.18
N GLU A 53 12.34 9.40 3.84
CA GLU A 53 12.76 10.53 4.68
C GLU A 53 11.62 11.53 4.89
N ARG A 54 10.89 11.86 3.83
CA ARG A 54 9.70 12.71 3.91
C ARG A 54 8.59 12.09 4.76
N THR A 55 8.34 10.79 4.61
CA THR A 55 7.36 10.06 5.41
C THR A 55 7.73 10.14 6.90
N ALA A 56 9.02 10.07 7.24
CA ALA A 56 9.48 10.24 8.61
C ALA A 56 9.23 11.66 9.13
N LEU A 57 9.59 12.70 8.37
CA LEU A 57 9.36 14.10 8.74
C LEU A 57 7.87 14.42 8.98
N LEU A 58 7.00 13.94 8.09
CA LEU A 58 5.55 14.10 8.22
C LEU A 58 4.98 13.27 9.38
N GLY A 59 5.54 12.08 9.64
CA GLY A 59 5.24 11.27 10.82
C GLY A 59 5.54 12.04 12.11
N ASP A 60 6.73 12.63 12.22
CA ASP A 60 7.10 13.44 13.40
C ASP A 60 6.18 14.66 13.56
N ALA A 61 5.76 15.29 12.46
CA ALA A 61 4.80 16.40 12.49
C ALA A 61 3.42 15.97 12.97
N HIS A 62 2.95 14.79 12.53
CA HIS A 62 1.70 14.19 12.96
C HIS A 62 1.71 13.85 14.46
N GLU A 63 2.80 13.24 14.94
CA GLU A 63 3.00 12.95 16.36
C GLU A 63 2.96 14.24 17.20
N ARG A 64 3.72 15.27 16.80
CA ARG A 64 3.70 16.59 17.48
C ARG A 64 2.31 17.21 17.57
N ALA A 65 1.49 17.07 16.52
CA ALA A 65 0.12 17.57 16.53
C ALA A 65 -0.76 16.84 17.56
N ILE A 66 -0.60 15.51 17.68
CA ILE A 66 -1.32 14.72 18.70
C ILE A 66 -0.86 15.10 20.12
N ILE A 67 0.44 15.30 20.32
CA ILE A 67 0.98 15.77 21.62
C ILE A 67 0.36 17.13 21.99
N ALA A 68 0.23 18.05 21.03
CA ALA A 68 -0.40 19.34 21.26
C ALA A 68 -1.89 19.20 21.64
N ASP A 69 -2.62 18.27 21.01
CA ASP A 69 -4.01 17.97 21.36
C ASP A 69 -4.13 17.39 22.79
N TYR A 70 -3.22 16.52 23.21
CA TYR A 70 -3.19 16.01 24.58
C TYR A 70 -2.90 17.11 25.60
N ARG A 71 -1.91 17.98 25.32
CA ARG A 71 -1.58 19.13 26.17
C ARG A 71 -2.76 20.09 26.34
N ALA A 72 -3.57 20.26 25.29
CA ALA A 72 -4.77 21.09 25.35
C ALA A 72 -5.87 20.48 26.24
N ARG A 73 -5.87 19.16 26.46
CA ARG A 73 -6.89 18.42 27.23
C ARG A 73 -6.54 18.25 28.70
N GLY A 74 -5.26 18.33 29.08
CA GLY A 74 -4.87 18.17 30.47
C GLY A 74 -3.37 17.97 30.70
N GLU A 75 -3.05 17.33 31.82
CA GLU A 75 -1.68 17.03 32.24
C GLU A 75 -1.04 15.99 31.32
N VAL A 76 0.14 16.34 30.79
CA VAL A 76 0.97 15.49 29.93
C VAL A 76 2.39 15.58 30.43
N LEU A 77 3.03 14.43 30.64
CA LEU A 77 4.48 14.34 30.84
C LEU A 77 5.12 13.84 29.55
N GLU A 78 5.99 14.64 28.95
CA GLU A 78 6.83 14.20 27.83
C GLU A 78 8.21 13.80 28.38
N ILE A 79 8.63 12.57 28.09
CA ILE A 79 9.95 12.06 28.43
C ILE A 79 10.90 12.44 27.30
N ASP A 80 12.00 13.11 27.63
CA ASP A 80 13.01 13.48 26.64
C ASP A 80 13.63 12.23 25.99
N ARG A 81 14.01 12.35 24.72
CA ARG A 81 14.75 11.28 24.02
C ARG A 81 16.23 11.33 24.37
N ALA A 82 16.84 10.17 24.62
CA ALA A 82 18.27 10.08 24.87
C ALA A 82 19.09 10.64 23.69
N ALA A 83 19.99 11.58 23.96
CA ALA A 83 20.86 12.18 22.94
C ALA A 83 21.96 11.23 22.44
N GLN A 84 22.27 10.19 23.23
CA GLN A 84 23.27 9.17 22.92
C GLN A 84 22.61 7.79 22.89
N SER A 85 23.17 6.91 22.07
CA SER A 85 22.77 5.51 22.01
C SER A 85 23.45 4.68 23.09
N GLY A 86 22.80 3.62 23.55
CA GLY A 86 23.33 2.68 24.54
C GLY A 86 22.42 2.56 25.76
N LEU A 87 22.42 1.41 26.43
CA LEU A 87 21.52 1.15 27.56
C LEU A 87 21.70 2.16 28.68
N ASP A 88 22.93 2.44 29.10
CA ASP A 88 23.23 3.36 30.20
C ASP A 88 22.77 4.80 29.93
N ALA A 89 22.71 5.21 28.65
CA ALA A 89 22.20 6.52 28.25
C ALA A 89 20.67 6.58 28.22
N ILE A 90 20.01 5.42 28.02
CA ILE A 90 18.55 5.30 27.87
C ILE A 90 17.86 5.02 29.22
N GLU A 91 18.56 4.33 30.12
CA GLU A 91 18.03 3.86 31.41
C GLU A 91 17.45 4.95 32.31
N PRO A 92 18.05 6.16 32.43
CA PRO A 92 17.46 7.25 33.22
C PRO A 92 16.05 7.66 32.72
N PHE A 93 15.80 7.59 31.42
CA PHE A 93 14.49 7.89 30.83
C PHE A 93 13.48 6.76 31.07
N ALA A 94 13.94 5.51 31.15
CA ALA A 94 13.12 4.38 31.55
C ALA A 94 12.72 4.46 33.04
N GLU A 95 13.64 4.87 33.91
CA GLU A 95 13.36 5.14 35.32
C GLU A 95 12.34 6.26 35.48
N GLN A 96 12.51 7.38 34.76
CA GLN A 96 11.56 8.49 34.74
C GLN A 96 10.16 8.04 34.27
N THR A 97 10.11 7.17 33.24
CA THR A 97 8.86 6.58 32.74
C THR A 97 8.18 5.75 33.84
N LEU A 98 8.93 4.91 34.55
CA LEU A 98 8.40 4.07 35.63
C LEU A 98 7.91 4.88 36.83
N GLU A 99 8.62 5.94 37.21
CA GLU A 99 8.19 6.88 38.24
C GLU A 99 6.87 7.55 37.87
N ALA A 100 6.74 8.02 36.63
CA ALA A 100 5.52 8.63 36.12
C ALA A 100 4.32 7.66 36.11
N LEU A 101 4.55 6.41 35.69
CA LEU A 101 3.53 5.35 35.71
C LEU A 101 3.06 5.05 37.14
N ARG A 102 3.98 4.98 38.10
CA ARG A 102 3.67 4.75 39.53
C ARG A 102 2.96 5.94 40.17
N ALA A 103 3.29 7.16 39.73
CA ALA A 103 2.61 8.38 40.17
C ALA A 103 1.21 8.53 39.57
N GLY A 104 0.85 7.74 38.55
CA GLY A 104 -0.47 7.77 37.93
C GLY A 104 -0.65 8.97 36.99
N VAL A 105 0.42 9.44 36.35
CA VAL A 105 0.37 10.55 35.39
C VAL A 105 -0.66 10.24 34.28
N PRO A 106 -1.59 11.17 33.94
CA PRO A 106 -2.67 10.88 33.00
C PRO A 106 -2.23 10.51 31.59
N VAL A 107 -1.23 11.20 31.05
CA VAL A 107 -0.67 10.94 29.71
C VAL A 107 0.85 11.03 29.78
N ILE A 108 1.53 9.98 29.36
CA ILE A 108 2.99 9.94 29.23
C ILE A 108 3.32 9.82 27.75
N VAL A 109 4.12 10.75 27.24
CA VAL A 109 4.57 10.82 25.84
C VAL A 109 6.02 10.36 25.77
N GLN A 110 6.36 9.60 24.72
CA GLN A 110 7.71 9.05 24.50
C GLN A 110 8.20 8.17 25.66
N ALA A 111 7.28 7.40 26.24
CA ALA A 111 7.57 6.48 27.34
C ALA A 111 8.65 5.48 26.92
N THR A 112 9.71 5.42 27.71
CA THR A 112 10.90 4.63 27.42
C THR A 112 10.89 3.34 28.24
N PHE A 113 11.16 2.22 27.58
CA PHE A 113 11.27 0.90 28.20
C PHE A 113 12.65 0.32 28.01
N VAL A 114 13.23 -0.21 29.09
CA VAL A 114 14.45 -1.02 29.08
C VAL A 114 14.16 -2.32 29.83
N ASP A 115 14.34 -3.45 29.16
CA ASP A 115 14.27 -4.79 29.75
C ASP A 115 15.59 -5.51 29.44
N ARG A 116 16.49 -5.58 30.43
CA ARG A 116 17.84 -6.16 30.27
C ARG A 116 17.83 -7.69 30.09
N GLU A 117 16.73 -8.37 30.45
CA GLU A 117 16.57 -9.83 30.34
C GLU A 117 15.26 -10.17 29.60
N HIS A 118 15.19 -9.76 28.34
CA HIS A 118 14.00 -9.94 27.53
C HIS A 118 13.84 -11.39 27.09
N SER A 119 13.08 -12.15 27.88
CA SER A 119 12.78 -13.55 27.58
C SER A 119 11.57 -13.70 26.63
N PRO A 120 11.57 -14.71 25.73
CA PRO A 120 10.48 -14.94 24.77
C PRO A 120 9.09 -15.03 25.41
N ALA A 121 9.00 -15.57 26.63
CA ALA A 121 7.83 -15.52 27.48
C ALA A 121 8.23 -15.06 28.90
N PRO A 122 7.32 -14.43 29.67
CA PRO A 122 7.60 -13.95 31.02
C PRO A 122 8.03 -15.06 32.00
N SER A 123 7.58 -16.30 31.76
CA SER A 123 7.89 -17.46 32.58
C SER A 123 9.14 -18.24 32.14
N ASP A 124 9.69 -17.90 30.98
CA ASP A 124 10.80 -18.63 30.38
C ASP A 124 12.11 -17.96 30.80
N LYS A 125 13.06 -18.72 31.34
CA LYS A 125 14.41 -18.22 31.62
C LYS A 125 15.32 -18.68 30.50
N SER A 126 16.21 -17.81 30.05
CA SER A 126 17.22 -18.19 29.06
C SER A 126 18.04 -19.37 29.61
N ALA A 127 18.33 -20.35 28.77
CA ALA A 127 19.15 -21.48 29.17
C ALA A 127 20.57 -20.98 29.53
N PRO A 128 21.26 -21.58 30.51
CA PRO A 128 22.65 -21.22 30.81
C PRO A 128 23.53 -21.33 29.54
N GLY A 129 24.18 -20.23 29.15
CA GLY A 129 25.02 -20.15 27.96
C GLY A 129 24.35 -19.60 26.70
N ASP A 130 23.03 -19.32 26.73
CA ASP A 130 22.36 -18.59 25.65
C ASP A 130 22.84 -17.12 25.61
N LEU A 131 22.90 -16.54 24.41
CA LEU A 131 23.10 -15.09 24.26
C LEU A 131 21.95 -14.35 24.97
N PRO A 132 22.26 -13.50 25.98
CA PRO A 132 21.24 -12.67 26.60
C PRO A 132 20.75 -11.62 25.60
N ILE A 133 19.44 -11.38 25.61
CA ILE A 133 18.78 -10.42 24.73
C ILE A 133 18.07 -9.40 25.60
N ALA A 134 18.39 -8.13 25.41
CA ALA A 134 17.68 -7.00 25.99
C ALA A 134 16.70 -6.40 25.00
N PHE A 135 15.71 -5.70 25.52
CA PHE A 135 14.72 -4.94 24.76
C PHE A 135 14.78 -3.46 25.14
N VAL A 136 14.72 -2.61 24.11
CA VAL A 136 14.49 -1.17 24.23
C VAL A 136 13.27 -0.79 23.41
N GLY A 137 12.37 -0.01 24.01
CA GLY A 137 11.14 0.45 23.39
C GLY A 137 10.87 1.92 23.67
N PHE A 138 10.23 2.59 22.71
CA PHE A 138 9.77 3.96 22.85
C PHE A 138 8.31 3.98 22.42
N ALA A 139 7.40 4.03 23.39
CA ALA A 139 5.98 4.15 23.12
C ALA A 139 5.62 5.62 22.96
N ASP A 140 4.93 5.95 21.86
CA ASP A 140 4.53 7.33 21.59
C ASP A 140 3.66 7.88 22.71
N PHE A 141 2.64 7.11 23.15
CA PHE A 141 1.71 7.52 24.19
C PHE A 141 1.32 6.37 25.12
N LEU A 142 1.28 6.66 26.42
CA LEU A 142 0.62 5.85 27.44
C LEU A 142 -0.46 6.71 28.09
N VAL A 143 -1.72 6.30 27.95
CA VAL A 143 -2.88 7.05 28.45
C VAL A 143 -3.54 6.29 29.58
N ARG A 144 -3.66 6.92 30.75
CA ARG A 144 -4.31 6.34 31.92
C ARG A 144 -5.83 6.37 31.75
N THR A 145 -6.47 5.22 31.88
CA THR A 145 -7.92 5.08 31.83
C THR A 145 -8.57 5.53 33.14
N PRO A 146 -9.89 5.80 33.16
CA PRO A 146 -10.63 6.08 34.39
C PRO A 146 -10.50 4.96 35.44
N GLU A 147 -10.39 3.70 35.01
CA GLU A 147 -10.20 2.52 35.85
C GLU A 147 -8.78 2.41 36.41
N GLY A 148 -7.86 3.25 35.93
CA GLY A 148 -6.49 3.36 36.41
C GLY A 148 -5.49 2.42 35.76
N ALA A 149 -5.89 1.73 34.69
CA ALA A 149 -4.98 1.02 33.81
C ALA A 149 -4.35 1.97 32.79
N TYR A 150 -3.25 1.57 32.15
CA TYR A 150 -2.64 2.32 31.05
C TYR A 150 -2.96 1.66 29.71
N ARG A 151 -3.48 2.46 28.79
CA ARG A 151 -3.68 2.12 27.38
C ARG A 151 -2.46 2.58 26.58
N VAL A 152 -1.87 1.65 25.83
CA VAL A 152 -0.78 1.97 24.90
C VAL A 152 -1.38 2.53 23.62
N GLN A 153 -0.83 3.65 23.15
CA GLN A 153 -1.18 4.20 21.85
C GLN A 153 0.07 4.53 21.03
N ASP A 154 -0.07 4.43 19.72
CA ASP A 154 0.98 4.69 18.74
C ASP A 154 0.38 5.50 17.58
N SER A 155 1.12 6.52 17.14
CA SER A 155 0.70 7.36 16.03
C SER A 155 1.41 6.93 14.76
N LYS A 156 0.63 6.69 13.70
CA LYS A 156 1.17 6.35 12.38
C LYS A 156 0.56 7.24 11.33
N LEU A 157 1.41 7.82 10.48
CA LEU A 157 0.98 8.52 9.27
C LEU A 157 0.15 7.63 8.33
N ALA A 158 0.30 6.31 8.42
CA ALA A 158 -0.46 5.35 7.64
C ALA A 158 -1.98 5.52 7.83
N ARG A 159 -2.74 5.36 6.73
CA ARG A 159 -4.21 5.46 6.70
C ARG A 159 -4.95 4.19 7.12
N ARG A 160 -4.22 3.09 7.33
CA ARG A 160 -4.77 1.80 7.73
C ARG A 160 -3.85 1.17 8.75
N ALA A 161 -4.44 0.53 9.75
CA ALA A 161 -3.69 -0.25 10.72
C ALA A 161 -2.92 -1.37 10.01
N LYS A 162 -1.60 -1.36 10.15
CA LYS A 162 -0.73 -2.46 9.69
C LYS A 162 -0.52 -3.42 10.85
N VAL A 163 -0.57 -4.73 10.58
CA VAL A 163 -0.32 -5.78 11.57
C VAL A 163 1.00 -5.56 12.30
N THR A 164 2.03 -5.09 11.60
CA THR A 164 3.35 -4.80 12.19
C THR A 164 3.31 -3.72 13.28
N ALA A 165 2.48 -2.70 13.12
CA ALA A 165 2.33 -1.65 14.14
C ALA A 165 1.60 -2.18 15.39
N LEU A 166 0.63 -3.09 15.21
CA LEU A 166 -0.04 -3.77 16.32
C LEU A 166 0.94 -4.63 17.15
N LEU A 167 1.94 -5.24 16.50
CA LEU A 167 2.99 -5.97 17.23
C LEU A 167 3.82 -5.05 18.14
N GLN A 168 4.06 -3.80 17.73
CA GLN A 168 4.78 -2.83 18.56
C GLN A 168 3.95 -2.42 19.78
N LEU A 169 2.67 -2.10 19.58
CA LEU A 169 1.73 -1.79 20.67
C LEU A 169 1.65 -2.91 21.70
N ALA A 170 1.48 -4.15 21.24
CA ALA A 170 1.46 -5.32 22.11
C ALA A 170 2.80 -5.50 22.86
N ALA A 171 3.93 -5.16 22.23
CA ALA A 171 5.24 -5.29 22.87
C ALA A 171 5.37 -4.32 24.04
N TYR A 172 4.90 -3.08 23.88
CA TYR A 172 4.90 -2.09 24.95
C TYR A 172 3.89 -2.41 26.05
N ALA A 173 2.72 -2.95 25.69
CA ALA A 173 1.74 -3.45 26.66
C ALA A 173 2.34 -4.54 27.55
N GLU A 174 3.08 -5.49 26.97
CA GLU A 174 3.76 -6.52 27.76
C GLU A 174 4.87 -5.95 28.66
N GLN A 175 5.53 -4.85 28.26
CA GLN A 175 6.49 -4.16 29.14
C GLN A 175 5.81 -3.56 30.38
N LEU A 176 4.62 -2.98 30.21
CA LEU A 176 3.85 -2.51 31.36
C LEU A 176 3.47 -3.66 32.31
N GLU A 177 3.03 -4.80 31.77
CA GLU A 177 2.73 -5.99 32.56
C GLU A 177 3.96 -6.46 33.36
N ARG A 178 5.14 -6.51 32.72
CA ARG A 178 6.42 -6.91 33.35
C ARG A 178 6.85 -5.96 34.46
N LEU A 179 6.55 -4.67 34.32
CA LEU A 179 6.80 -3.65 35.34
C LEU A 179 5.76 -3.65 36.49
N GLY A 180 4.74 -4.52 36.41
CA GLY A 180 3.67 -4.61 37.40
C GLY A 180 2.65 -3.47 37.30
N ILE A 181 2.56 -2.81 36.15
CA ILE A 181 1.60 -1.73 35.88
C ILE A 181 0.33 -2.34 35.28
N ALA A 182 -0.84 -1.90 35.74
CA ALA A 182 -2.11 -2.34 35.18
C ALA A 182 -2.26 -1.85 33.73
N VAL A 183 -2.61 -2.76 32.82
CA VAL A 183 -2.72 -2.50 31.37
C VAL A 183 -4.17 -2.61 30.92
N ASP A 184 -4.60 -1.68 30.08
CA ASP A 184 -5.90 -1.75 29.42
C ASP A 184 -5.93 -2.97 28.47
N PRO A 185 -7.02 -3.76 28.43
CA PRO A 185 -7.14 -4.88 27.49
C PRO A 185 -7.17 -4.47 26.01
N GLU A 186 -7.25 -3.18 25.70
CA GLU A 186 -7.21 -2.61 24.36
C GLU A 186 -5.99 -1.70 24.15
N VAL A 187 -5.59 -1.56 22.89
CA VAL A 187 -4.58 -0.60 22.42
C VAL A 187 -5.14 0.22 21.28
N ASP A 188 -4.64 1.44 21.14
CA ASP A 188 -5.10 2.37 20.12
C ASP A 188 -4.01 2.65 19.09
N LEU A 189 -4.39 2.72 17.82
CA LEU A 189 -3.54 3.21 16.76
C LEU A 189 -4.17 4.46 16.16
N ILE A 190 -3.49 5.60 16.33
CA ILE A 190 -3.94 6.89 15.82
C ILE A 190 -3.40 7.03 14.39
N LEU A 191 -4.30 6.99 13.42
CA LEU A 191 -3.96 7.01 11.99
C LEU A 191 -3.67 8.43 11.50
N GLY A 192 -3.06 8.56 10.33
CA GLY A 192 -2.82 9.86 9.67
C GLY A 192 -4.10 10.69 9.50
N THR A 193 -5.25 10.02 9.41
CA THR A 193 -6.60 10.61 9.36
C THR A 193 -7.11 11.18 10.69
N ARG A 194 -6.35 11.00 11.76
CA ARG A 194 -6.76 11.15 13.18
C ARG A 194 -7.86 10.21 13.66
N GLU A 195 -8.24 9.23 12.83
CA GLU A 195 -9.11 8.15 13.27
C GLU A 195 -8.35 7.24 14.25
N VAL A 196 -9.04 6.80 15.30
CA VAL A 196 -8.50 5.87 16.29
C VAL A 196 -8.97 4.46 15.94
N SER A 197 -8.02 3.60 15.61
CA SER A 197 -8.26 2.17 15.40
C SER A 197 -7.99 1.42 16.69
N ILE A 198 -9.04 0.85 17.29
CA ILE A 198 -8.98 0.14 18.58
C ILE A 198 -8.80 -1.36 18.35
N HIS A 199 -7.88 -1.99 19.08
CA HIS A 199 -7.59 -3.41 18.98
C HIS A 199 -7.44 -4.07 20.34
N ARG A 200 -7.94 -5.30 20.50
CA ARG A 200 -7.82 -6.07 21.74
C ARG A 200 -6.46 -6.74 21.84
N LEU A 201 -5.83 -6.66 23.01
CA LEU A 201 -4.55 -7.33 23.30
C LEU A 201 -4.64 -8.85 23.17
N ASP A 202 -5.77 -9.46 23.56
CA ASP A 202 -5.98 -10.91 23.44
C ASP A 202 -5.82 -11.43 22.00
N ASP A 203 -6.11 -10.60 21.00
CA ASP A 203 -6.03 -10.97 19.59
C ASP A 203 -4.60 -10.85 19.04
N ILE A 204 -3.79 -9.94 19.58
CA ILE A 204 -2.47 -9.58 19.03
C ILE A 204 -1.28 -10.08 19.87
N ALA A 205 -1.43 -10.21 21.19
CA ALA A 205 -0.37 -10.65 22.10
C ALA A 205 0.13 -12.09 21.81
N PRO A 206 -0.71 -13.08 21.45
CA PRO A 206 -0.23 -14.40 21.06
C PRO A 206 0.67 -14.36 19.81
N VAL A 207 0.33 -13.52 18.83
CA VAL A 207 1.11 -13.36 17.60
C VAL A 207 2.45 -12.70 17.90
N LEU A 208 2.46 -11.65 18.72
CA LEU A 208 3.68 -11.02 19.21
C LEU A 208 4.62 -12.05 19.86
N ARG A 209 4.11 -12.83 20.83
CA ARG A 209 4.93 -13.80 21.58
C ARG A 209 5.55 -14.84 20.65
N ALA A 210 4.77 -15.37 19.70
CA ALA A 210 5.27 -16.31 18.69
C ALA A 210 6.35 -15.69 17.79
N ARG A 211 6.15 -14.44 17.34
CA ARG A 211 7.12 -13.72 16.49
C ARG A 211 8.39 -13.35 17.25
N ARG A 212 8.29 -12.94 18.51
CA ARG A 212 9.45 -12.68 19.37
C ARG A 212 10.25 -13.96 19.63
N ALA A 213 9.59 -15.07 19.96
CA ALA A 213 10.25 -16.36 20.15
C ALA A 213 11.02 -16.78 18.89
N ARG A 214 10.41 -16.61 17.71
CA ARG A 214 11.05 -16.85 16.42
C ARG A 214 12.28 -15.96 16.20
N LEU A 215 12.16 -14.65 16.48
CA LEU A 215 13.27 -13.70 16.37
C LEU A 215 14.41 -14.05 17.32
N HIS A 216 14.14 -14.28 18.61
CA HIS A 216 15.17 -14.58 19.59
C HIS A 216 15.93 -15.86 19.24
N ARG A 217 15.21 -16.89 18.79
CA ARG A 217 15.83 -18.13 18.29
C ARG A 217 16.75 -17.84 17.10
N LEU A 218 16.27 -17.10 16.09
CA LEU A 218 17.08 -16.71 14.93
C LEU A 218 18.36 -15.98 15.34
N LEU A 219 18.26 -15.01 16.27
CA LEU A 219 19.40 -14.23 16.73
C LEU A 219 20.42 -15.08 17.49
N ARG A 220 19.95 -16.01 18.34
CA ARG A 220 20.83 -16.94 19.08
C ARG A 220 21.52 -17.94 18.16
N GLU A 221 20.77 -18.57 17.27
CA GLU A 221 21.31 -19.50 16.25
C GLU A 221 22.35 -18.79 15.36
N ARG A 222 22.05 -17.56 14.96
CA ARG A 222 22.97 -16.77 14.15
C ARG A 222 24.22 -16.36 14.91
N HIS A 223 24.09 -15.92 16.15
CA HIS A 223 25.22 -15.58 17.02
C HIS A 223 26.17 -16.77 17.20
N ALA A 224 25.62 -17.96 17.48
CA ALA A 224 26.40 -19.18 17.71
C ALA A 224 27.11 -19.74 16.47
N ALA A 225 26.68 -19.34 15.27
CA ALA A 225 27.19 -19.91 14.03
C ALA A 225 28.53 -19.29 13.57
N ALA A 226 29.34 -20.08 12.85
CA ALA A 226 30.73 -19.71 12.52
C ALA A 226 30.88 -18.69 11.36
N GLY A 227 29.89 -18.60 10.46
CA GLY A 227 29.95 -17.76 9.27
C GLY A 227 28.65 -17.02 9.01
N PRO A 228 28.58 -16.18 7.97
CA PRO A 228 27.36 -15.48 7.60
C PRO A 228 26.28 -16.46 7.09
N ILE A 229 25.01 -16.07 7.22
CA ILE A 229 23.91 -16.84 6.65
C ILE A 229 23.97 -16.86 5.12
N ALA A 230 23.80 -18.03 4.51
CA ALA A 230 23.83 -18.17 3.06
C ALA A 230 22.58 -17.53 2.41
N TRP A 231 22.72 -17.02 1.18
CA TRP A 231 21.56 -16.72 0.35
C TRP A 231 20.73 -18.00 0.13
N ARG A 232 19.39 -17.87 0.07
CA ARG A 232 18.45 -19.00 -0.04
C ARG A 232 18.41 -19.96 1.14
N ASP A 233 18.95 -19.61 2.30
CA ASP A 233 18.86 -20.47 3.48
C ASP A 233 17.37 -20.76 3.83
N PRO A 234 16.92 -22.03 3.77
CA PRO A 234 15.51 -22.38 3.90
C PRO A 234 14.98 -22.19 5.32
N SER A 235 15.86 -21.96 6.30
CA SER A 235 15.45 -21.70 7.69
C SER A 235 14.87 -20.30 7.87
N VAL A 236 15.07 -19.37 6.93
CA VAL A 236 14.65 -17.96 7.04
C VAL A 236 13.80 -17.47 5.86
N THR A 237 12.95 -16.48 6.13
CA THR A 237 12.17 -15.77 5.10
C THR A 237 12.98 -14.70 4.37
N HIS A 238 12.65 -14.49 3.09
CA HIS A 238 13.29 -13.52 2.20
C HIS A 238 12.24 -12.62 1.56
N CYS A 239 12.34 -11.31 1.71
CA CYS A 239 11.38 -10.38 1.06
C CYS A 239 11.68 -10.14 -0.42
N ARG A 240 12.93 -10.39 -0.86
CA ARG A 240 13.43 -10.20 -2.24
C ARG A 240 13.48 -8.74 -2.72
N THR A 241 13.22 -7.78 -1.84
CA THR A 241 13.15 -6.34 -2.19
C THR A 241 14.02 -5.43 -1.34
N CYS A 242 14.37 -5.83 -0.11
CA CYS A 242 15.26 -5.01 0.72
C CYS A 242 16.68 -5.01 0.17
N ALA A 243 17.50 -4.03 0.58
CA ALA A 243 18.87 -3.86 0.10
C ALA A 243 19.72 -5.14 0.18
N TRP A 244 19.60 -5.91 1.27
CA TRP A 244 20.27 -7.21 1.41
C TRP A 244 19.81 -8.24 0.38
N CYS A 245 18.50 -8.35 0.14
CA CYS A 245 18.03 -9.29 -0.87
C CYS A 245 18.41 -8.81 -2.27
N ALA A 246 18.29 -7.52 -2.57
CA ALA A 246 18.64 -6.95 -3.86
C ALA A 246 20.13 -7.18 -4.19
N SER A 247 21.02 -7.00 -3.21
CA SER A 247 22.45 -7.25 -3.39
C SER A 247 22.74 -8.72 -3.70
N GLU A 248 22.09 -9.66 -3.02
CA GLU A 248 22.31 -11.09 -3.23
C GLU A 248 21.65 -11.57 -4.53
N ILE A 249 20.48 -11.03 -4.90
CA ILE A 249 19.83 -11.30 -6.18
C ILE A 249 20.76 -10.94 -7.34
N ALA A 250 21.39 -9.75 -7.28
CA ALA A 250 22.36 -9.32 -8.29
C ALA A 250 23.63 -10.17 -8.25
N ALA A 251 24.17 -10.47 -7.06
CA ALA A 251 25.41 -11.23 -6.92
C ALA A 251 25.30 -12.70 -7.41
N HIS A 252 24.11 -13.28 -7.36
CA HIS A 252 23.86 -14.68 -7.72
C HIS A 252 23.18 -14.88 -9.08
N ASP A 253 22.92 -13.81 -9.84
CA ASP A 253 22.05 -13.85 -11.02
C ASP A 253 20.72 -14.61 -10.73
N ASP A 254 20.12 -14.30 -9.59
CA ASP A 254 19.05 -15.10 -9.00
C ASP A 254 17.76 -15.07 -9.84
N VAL A 255 17.03 -16.19 -9.91
CA VAL A 255 15.72 -16.26 -10.62
C VAL A 255 14.69 -15.25 -10.11
N SER A 256 14.88 -14.63 -8.93
CA SER A 256 14.03 -13.52 -8.47
C SER A 256 13.93 -12.36 -9.47
N GLN A 257 14.89 -12.23 -10.38
CA GLN A 257 14.89 -11.23 -11.45
C GLN A 257 13.85 -11.48 -12.55
N VAL A 258 13.30 -12.69 -12.63
CA VAL A 258 12.30 -13.07 -13.65
C VAL A 258 11.02 -12.29 -13.40
N ALA A 259 10.59 -11.50 -14.38
CA ALA A 259 9.40 -10.67 -14.26
C ALA A 259 8.15 -11.53 -13.94
N GLY A 260 7.39 -11.12 -12.92
CA GLY A 260 6.18 -11.82 -12.48
C GLY A 260 6.42 -13.07 -11.63
N LEU A 261 7.66 -13.40 -11.26
CA LEU A 261 7.97 -14.55 -10.42
C LEU A 261 7.61 -14.30 -8.94
N THR A 262 6.70 -15.12 -8.43
CA THR A 262 6.21 -15.05 -7.04
C THR A 262 7.18 -15.72 -6.05
N GLY A 263 7.12 -15.33 -4.77
CA GLY A 263 7.96 -15.93 -3.73
C GLY A 263 7.74 -17.44 -3.57
N ALA A 264 6.50 -17.91 -3.75
CA ALA A 264 6.20 -19.34 -3.72
C ALA A 264 6.84 -20.11 -4.89
N GLN A 265 6.89 -19.51 -6.09
CA GLN A 265 7.60 -20.09 -7.23
C GLN A 265 9.11 -20.05 -7.01
N TRP A 266 9.65 -18.96 -6.45
CA TRP A 266 11.07 -18.84 -6.10
C TRP A 266 11.56 -19.97 -5.20
N THR A 267 10.79 -20.29 -4.13
CA THR A 267 11.11 -21.40 -3.23
C THR A 267 11.05 -22.75 -3.94
N LYS A 268 10.02 -23.00 -4.76
CA LYS A 268 9.84 -24.26 -5.50
C LYS A 268 10.93 -24.48 -6.56
N LEU A 269 11.33 -23.42 -7.25
CA LEU A 269 12.44 -23.46 -8.22
C LEU A 269 13.77 -23.76 -7.53
N GLY A 270 14.05 -23.11 -6.40
CA GLY A 270 15.24 -23.41 -5.60
C GLY A 270 15.26 -24.86 -5.10
N ALA A 271 14.13 -25.39 -4.64
CA ALA A 271 14.01 -26.80 -4.24
C ALA A 271 14.25 -27.78 -5.41
N ALA A 272 14.04 -27.35 -6.65
CA ALA A 272 14.36 -28.11 -7.86
C ALA A 272 15.78 -27.85 -8.38
N GLY A 273 16.61 -27.09 -7.67
CA GLY A 273 17.97 -26.72 -8.08
C GLY A 273 18.03 -25.67 -9.19
N ILE A 274 16.94 -24.94 -9.42
CA ILE A 274 16.83 -23.85 -10.41
C ILE A 274 16.91 -22.52 -9.65
N GLU A 275 18.10 -21.97 -9.53
CA GLU A 275 18.39 -20.80 -8.70
C GLU A 275 18.77 -19.56 -9.50
N THR A 276 19.31 -19.72 -10.72
CA THR A 276 19.72 -18.60 -11.58
C THR A 276 18.81 -18.38 -12.79
N LEU A 277 18.85 -17.16 -13.34
CA LEU A 277 18.09 -16.79 -14.53
C LEU A 277 18.36 -17.75 -15.70
N ASP A 278 19.64 -18.03 -15.99
CA ASP A 278 20.07 -18.95 -17.05
C ASP A 278 19.62 -20.40 -16.80
N GLN A 279 19.69 -20.87 -15.55
CA GLN A 279 19.20 -22.19 -15.18
C GLN A 279 17.70 -22.31 -15.46
N LEU A 280 16.90 -21.28 -15.15
CA LEU A 280 15.47 -21.32 -15.46
C LEU A 280 15.24 -21.31 -16.97
N ALA A 281 15.92 -20.42 -17.71
CA ALA A 281 15.79 -20.30 -19.16
C ALA A 281 16.07 -21.62 -19.90
N THR A 282 17.04 -22.40 -19.42
CA THR A 282 17.47 -23.67 -20.05
C THR A 282 16.86 -24.93 -19.42
N SER A 283 16.14 -24.79 -18.30
CA SER A 283 15.56 -25.93 -17.59
C SER A 283 14.54 -26.71 -18.43
N THR A 284 14.44 -28.02 -18.19
CA THR A 284 13.44 -28.91 -18.80
C THR A 284 12.70 -29.71 -17.72
N GLY A 285 11.61 -30.38 -18.09
CA GLY A 285 10.80 -31.17 -17.16
C GLY A 285 9.85 -30.36 -16.27
N SER A 286 9.23 -31.02 -15.30
CA SER A 286 8.27 -30.42 -14.37
C SER A 286 8.95 -29.98 -13.06
N VAL A 287 8.42 -28.91 -12.45
CA VAL A 287 8.79 -28.48 -11.08
C VAL A 287 7.59 -28.72 -10.17
N GLU A 288 7.80 -29.41 -9.06
CA GLU A 288 6.71 -29.75 -8.14
C GLU A 288 5.98 -28.50 -7.62
N GLY A 289 4.64 -28.53 -7.69
CA GLY A 289 3.80 -27.43 -7.23
C GLY A 289 3.79 -26.20 -8.15
N ILE A 290 4.40 -26.25 -9.34
CA ILE A 290 4.23 -25.24 -10.39
C ILE A 290 3.55 -25.90 -11.59
N ALA A 291 2.42 -25.33 -12.03
CA ALA A 291 1.73 -25.82 -13.22
C ALA A 291 2.61 -25.69 -14.46
N ALA A 292 2.57 -26.67 -15.37
CA ALA A 292 3.40 -26.71 -16.56
C ALA A 292 3.30 -25.42 -17.39
N SER A 293 2.08 -24.93 -17.64
CA SER A 293 1.84 -23.68 -18.38
C SER A 293 2.47 -22.45 -17.71
N THR A 294 2.46 -22.40 -16.37
CA THR A 294 3.11 -21.33 -15.61
C THR A 294 4.63 -21.44 -15.70
N LEU A 295 5.18 -22.65 -15.56
CA LEU A 295 6.62 -22.90 -15.66
C LEU A 295 7.14 -22.55 -17.06
N ASP A 296 6.44 -22.94 -18.11
CA ASP A 296 6.80 -22.60 -19.50
C ASP A 296 6.77 -21.09 -19.73
N THR A 297 5.83 -20.39 -19.08
CA THR A 297 5.78 -18.92 -19.13
C THR A 297 7.01 -18.31 -18.46
N LEU A 298 7.41 -18.82 -17.29
CA LEU A 298 8.60 -18.34 -16.57
C LEU A 298 9.90 -18.66 -17.32
N ARG A 299 10.00 -19.83 -17.95
CA ARG A 299 11.13 -20.22 -18.82
C ARG A 299 11.27 -19.29 -20.01
N LEU A 300 10.16 -19.01 -20.70
CA LEU A 300 10.14 -18.08 -21.82
C LEU A 300 10.56 -16.67 -21.37
N GLN A 301 10.02 -16.21 -20.24
CA GLN A 301 10.37 -14.91 -19.67
C GLN A 301 11.86 -14.83 -19.33
N ALA A 302 12.41 -15.86 -18.67
CA ALA A 302 13.83 -15.95 -18.36
C ALA A 302 14.70 -15.95 -19.62
N ALA A 303 14.35 -16.76 -20.62
CA ALA A 303 15.09 -16.83 -21.89
C ALA A 303 15.12 -15.49 -22.64
N LEU A 304 14.00 -14.76 -22.65
CA LEU A 304 13.94 -13.42 -23.25
C LEU A 304 14.77 -12.41 -22.46
N GLN A 305 14.72 -12.44 -21.13
CA GLN A 305 15.54 -11.56 -20.28
C GLN A 305 17.04 -11.86 -20.44
N SER A 306 17.44 -13.13 -20.52
CA SER A 306 18.83 -13.53 -20.77
C SER A 306 19.34 -13.13 -22.16
N ALA A 307 18.46 -13.09 -23.16
CA ALA A 307 18.80 -12.67 -24.52
C ALA A 307 18.84 -11.14 -24.70
N ALA A 308 18.36 -10.36 -23.73
CA ALA A 308 18.36 -8.91 -23.80
C ALA A 308 19.79 -8.35 -23.77
N THR A 309 20.08 -7.43 -24.70
CA THR A 309 21.39 -6.76 -24.77
C THR A 309 21.24 -5.31 -24.30
N PRO A 310 22.05 -4.85 -23.31
CA PRO A 310 22.01 -3.46 -22.87
C PRO A 310 22.18 -2.47 -24.03
N GLY A 311 21.34 -1.44 -24.07
CA GLY A 311 21.36 -0.42 -25.13
C GLY A 311 20.70 -0.83 -26.45
N SER A 312 20.14 -2.04 -26.55
CA SER A 312 19.30 -2.47 -27.67
C SER A 312 17.84 -2.65 -27.23
N PRO A 313 16.86 -2.55 -28.14
CA PRO A 313 15.48 -2.92 -27.83
C PRO A 313 15.41 -4.35 -27.27
N PRO A 314 14.64 -4.59 -26.19
CA PRO A 314 14.54 -5.92 -25.60
C PRO A 314 13.85 -6.89 -26.56
N PRO A 315 14.16 -8.20 -26.52
CA PRO A 315 13.48 -9.17 -27.36
C PRO A 315 12.01 -9.30 -26.94
N VAL A 316 11.11 -9.39 -27.94
CA VAL A 316 9.67 -9.52 -27.74
C VAL A 316 9.18 -10.80 -28.39
N ARG A 317 8.23 -11.46 -27.73
CA ARG A 317 7.44 -12.55 -28.31
C ARG A 317 5.96 -12.27 -28.13
N VAL A 318 5.21 -12.28 -29.23
CA VAL A 318 3.75 -12.30 -29.20
C VAL A 318 3.31 -13.72 -28.79
N ARG A 319 2.66 -13.81 -27.63
CA ARG A 319 2.11 -15.05 -27.07
C ARG A 319 0.64 -15.21 -27.43
N ASP A 320 -0.10 -14.10 -27.41
CA ASP A 320 -1.53 -14.07 -27.69
C ASP A 320 -1.85 -12.88 -28.60
N ALA A 321 -1.98 -13.14 -29.89
CA ALA A 321 -2.36 -12.11 -30.84
C ALA A 321 -3.79 -11.62 -30.62
N GLY A 322 -4.69 -12.46 -30.06
CA GLY A 322 -6.07 -12.07 -29.79
C GLY A 322 -6.17 -10.90 -28.80
N ALA A 323 -5.28 -10.87 -27.81
CA ALA A 323 -5.19 -9.76 -26.86
C ALA A 323 -4.80 -8.42 -27.51
N LEU A 324 -4.07 -8.42 -28.63
CA LEU A 324 -3.77 -7.19 -29.39
C LEU A 324 -5.02 -6.65 -30.10
N HIS A 325 -5.89 -7.54 -30.57
CA HIS A 325 -7.16 -7.20 -31.25
C HIS A 325 -8.26 -6.76 -30.27
N ALA A 326 -8.01 -6.80 -28.97
CA ALA A 326 -8.89 -6.19 -27.96
C ALA A 326 -8.79 -4.66 -27.94
N LEU A 327 -7.78 -4.06 -28.60
CA LEU A 327 -7.66 -2.62 -28.73
C LEU A 327 -8.78 -2.06 -29.61
N PRO A 328 -9.47 -0.99 -29.19
CA PRO A 328 -10.44 -0.31 -30.03
C PRO A 328 -9.81 0.21 -31.33
N ALA A 329 -10.66 0.33 -32.36
CA ALA A 329 -10.30 1.00 -33.60
C ALA A 329 -9.84 2.44 -33.29
N PRO A 330 -8.79 2.94 -33.97
CA PRO A 330 -8.31 4.29 -33.72
C PRO A 330 -9.34 5.33 -34.13
N SER A 331 -9.58 6.32 -33.25
CA SER A 331 -10.38 7.51 -33.55
C SER A 331 -9.47 8.74 -33.64
N PRO A 332 -9.74 9.71 -34.55
CA PRO A 332 -9.07 11.01 -34.52
C PRO A 332 -9.28 11.77 -33.20
N GLY A 333 -10.32 11.42 -32.45
CA GLY A 333 -10.59 11.98 -31.12
C GLY A 333 -9.82 11.32 -29.99
N ASP A 334 -9.09 10.23 -30.22
CA ASP A 334 -8.38 9.49 -29.16
C ASP A 334 -7.45 10.38 -28.32
N LEU A 335 -7.47 10.17 -27.01
CA LEU A 335 -6.70 10.92 -26.01
C LEU A 335 -5.77 9.98 -25.24
N TYR A 336 -4.63 10.48 -24.80
CA TYR A 336 -3.64 9.71 -24.04
C TYR A 336 -3.30 10.45 -22.77
N PHE A 337 -3.47 9.77 -21.64
CA PHE A 337 -3.66 10.40 -20.34
C PHE A 337 -2.74 9.81 -19.27
N ASP A 338 -2.22 10.68 -18.39
CA ASP A 338 -1.38 10.32 -17.25
C ASP A 338 -1.55 11.31 -16.08
N PHE A 339 -1.36 10.84 -14.85
CA PHE A 339 -1.42 11.65 -13.63
C PHE A 339 -0.06 11.85 -13.00
N GLU A 340 0.16 13.04 -12.43
CA GLU A 340 1.16 13.24 -11.40
C GLU A 340 0.48 13.59 -10.07
N GLY A 341 0.95 12.97 -8.98
CA GLY A 341 0.33 13.15 -7.68
C GLY A 341 1.25 12.94 -6.50
N ASP A 342 0.90 13.60 -5.40
CA ASP A 342 1.55 13.49 -4.10
C ASP A 342 0.61 12.79 -3.10
N PRO A 343 0.84 11.50 -2.78
CA PRO A 343 -0.03 10.74 -1.89
C PRO A 343 0.03 11.19 -0.42
N LEU A 344 1.01 12.01 -0.05
CA LEU A 344 1.22 12.51 1.31
C LEU A 344 0.71 13.96 1.49
N TYR A 345 0.19 14.59 0.44
CA TYR A 345 -0.41 15.91 0.52
C TYR A 345 -1.62 15.92 1.47
N THR A 346 -1.71 16.94 2.30
CA THR A 346 -2.86 17.19 3.19
C THR A 346 -3.05 18.70 3.35
N GLU A 347 -4.29 19.11 3.62
CA GLU A 347 -4.63 20.49 3.99
C GLU A 347 -5.16 20.54 5.44
N HIS A 348 -6.10 21.44 5.70
CA HIS A 348 -6.67 21.68 7.02
C HIS A 348 -7.54 20.52 7.55
N ASP A 349 -8.22 19.76 6.67
CA ASP A 349 -8.93 18.55 7.09
C ASP A 349 -7.98 17.36 7.03
N PRO A 350 -7.50 16.85 8.19
CA PRO A 350 -6.56 15.74 8.23
C PRO A 350 -7.20 14.44 7.77
N ARG A 351 -8.50 14.37 7.46
CA ARG A 351 -9.14 13.18 6.90
C ARG A 351 -8.97 13.09 5.39
N GLN A 352 -8.61 14.18 4.72
CA GLN A 352 -8.37 14.22 3.28
C GLN A 352 -6.87 14.20 3.00
N TRP A 353 -6.45 13.28 2.12
CA TRP A 353 -5.05 13.05 1.78
C TRP A 353 -4.90 12.77 0.30
N GLY A 354 -3.71 13.06 -0.21
CA GLY A 354 -3.31 12.81 -1.59
C GLY A 354 -3.80 13.92 -2.51
N LEU A 355 -2.91 14.49 -3.32
CA LEU A 355 -3.25 15.47 -4.34
C LEU A 355 -2.70 15.02 -5.68
N ASP A 356 -3.56 14.80 -6.65
CA ASP A 356 -3.19 14.67 -8.05
C ASP A 356 -3.01 16.09 -8.60
N TYR A 357 -1.76 16.56 -8.65
CA TYR A 357 -1.44 17.96 -8.93
C TYR A 357 -1.35 18.27 -10.43
N LEU A 358 -1.28 17.26 -11.29
CA LEU A 358 -1.32 17.43 -12.74
C LEU A 358 -2.08 16.28 -13.41
N PHE A 359 -3.04 16.66 -14.23
CA PHE A 359 -3.82 15.80 -15.12
C PHE A 359 -3.28 16.07 -16.52
N GLY A 360 -2.47 15.15 -17.04
CA GLY A 360 -1.83 15.25 -18.34
C GLY A 360 -2.66 14.62 -19.43
N MET A 361 -2.81 15.31 -20.55
CA MET A 361 -3.50 14.75 -21.71
C MET A 361 -2.82 15.20 -23.00
N VAL A 362 -2.57 14.26 -23.92
CA VAL A 362 -2.24 14.59 -25.31
C VAL A 362 -3.29 14.03 -26.25
N ASP A 363 -3.57 14.75 -27.33
CA ASP A 363 -4.40 14.26 -28.43
C ASP A 363 -3.57 13.47 -29.45
N ALA A 364 -4.24 12.95 -30.49
CA ALA A 364 -3.59 12.22 -31.59
C ALA A 364 -2.56 13.05 -32.38
N ALA A 365 -2.56 14.39 -32.26
CA ALA A 365 -1.57 15.29 -32.85
C ALA A 365 -0.42 15.65 -31.88
N GLU A 366 -0.32 14.96 -30.74
CA GLU A 366 0.62 15.21 -29.65
C GLU A 366 0.46 16.60 -28.99
N ALA A 367 -0.70 17.26 -29.14
CA ALA A 367 -0.98 18.53 -28.48
C ALA A 367 -1.29 18.31 -26.99
N PHE A 368 -0.47 18.88 -26.11
CA PHE A 368 -0.56 18.69 -24.67
C PHE A 368 -1.51 19.68 -24.00
N THR A 369 -2.39 19.16 -23.15
CA THR A 369 -3.33 19.90 -22.31
C THR A 369 -3.11 19.52 -20.85
N PRO A 370 -2.48 20.39 -20.04
CA PRO A 370 -2.32 20.17 -18.61
C PRO A 370 -3.46 20.78 -17.79
N TYR A 371 -3.99 20.05 -16.80
CA TYR A 371 -4.82 20.62 -15.73
C TYR A 371 -4.07 20.54 -14.40
N TRP A 372 -3.66 21.70 -13.89
CA TRP A 372 -2.89 21.81 -12.65
C TRP A 372 -3.80 21.98 -11.44
N ALA A 373 -3.40 21.36 -10.33
CA ALA A 373 -4.02 21.53 -9.03
C ALA A 373 -2.96 21.74 -7.95
N HIS A 374 -3.15 22.76 -7.10
CA HIS A 374 -2.25 23.05 -5.98
C HIS A 374 -2.93 22.97 -4.60
N SER A 375 -4.22 22.68 -4.62
CA SER A 375 -5.10 22.48 -3.48
C SER A 375 -6.20 21.47 -3.83
N PHE A 376 -6.90 20.94 -2.83
CA PHE A 376 -8.09 20.12 -3.02
C PHE A 376 -9.19 20.86 -3.78
N ALA A 377 -9.30 22.18 -3.59
CA ALA A 377 -10.22 23.01 -4.36
C ALA A 377 -9.82 23.07 -5.84
N ASP A 378 -8.54 23.27 -6.14
CA ASP A 378 -8.03 23.28 -7.51
C ASP A 378 -8.17 21.88 -8.14
N GLU A 379 -7.96 20.80 -7.39
CA GLU A 379 -8.10 19.42 -7.89
C GLU A 379 -9.55 19.10 -8.28
N ARG A 380 -10.51 19.55 -7.48
CA ARG A 380 -11.94 19.47 -7.84
C ARG A 380 -12.21 20.21 -9.14
N ASP A 381 -11.68 21.43 -9.29
CA ASP A 381 -11.93 22.26 -10.46
C ASP A 381 -11.21 21.72 -11.71
N ALA A 382 -10.01 21.16 -11.55
CA ALA A 382 -9.24 20.45 -12.58
C ALA A 382 -9.98 19.19 -13.04
N LEU A 383 -10.52 18.38 -12.13
CA LEU A 383 -11.36 17.22 -12.47
C LEU A 383 -12.57 17.65 -13.31
N LEU A 384 -13.31 18.67 -12.87
CA LEU A 384 -14.47 19.16 -13.61
C LEU A 384 -14.11 19.67 -15.02
N ALA A 385 -13.00 20.40 -15.14
CA ALA A 385 -12.51 20.90 -16.42
C ALA A 385 -12.10 19.74 -17.35
N PHE A 386 -11.36 18.75 -16.83
CA PHE A 386 -10.97 17.55 -17.56
C PHE A 386 -12.19 16.76 -18.06
N LEU A 387 -13.16 16.48 -17.18
CA LEU A 387 -14.38 15.76 -17.55
C LEU A 387 -15.17 16.50 -18.64
N ALA A 388 -15.33 17.82 -18.49
CA ALA A 388 -16.05 18.63 -19.47
C ALA A 388 -15.36 18.63 -20.85
N ASP A 389 -14.04 18.65 -20.87
CA ASP A 389 -13.25 18.70 -22.10
C ASP A 389 -13.26 17.37 -22.86
N VAL A 390 -13.24 16.23 -22.15
CA VAL A 390 -13.42 14.90 -22.76
C VAL A 390 -14.84 14.74 -23.30
N GLU A 391 -15.87 15.13 -22.53
CA GLU A 391 -17.26 15.06 -22.98
C GLU A 391 -17.54 15.95 -24.20
N ALA A 392 -16.95 17.15 -24.26
CA ALA A 392 -17.05 18.03 -25.42
C ALA A 392 -16.48 17.36 -26.67
N ARG A 393 -15.30 16.73 -26.58
CA ARG A 393 -14.72 15.96 -27.69
C ARG A 393 -15.57 14.75 -28.08
N ARG A 394 -16.22 14.10 -27.12
CA ARG A 394 -17.07 12.93 -27.38
C ARG A 394 -18.32 13.25 -28.20
N LEU A 395 -18.78 14.51 -28.17
CA LEU A 395 -19.87 14.98 -29.04
C LEU A 395 -19.43 15.05 -30.52
N GLU A 396 -18.16 15.33 -30.77
CA GLU A 396 -17.57 15.39 -32.12
C GLU A 396 -17.06 14.01 -32.59
N HIS A 397 -16.56 13.21 -31.65
CA HIS A 397 -15.98 11.88 -31.87
C HIS A 397 -16.63 10.84 -30.94
N PRO A 398 -17.79 10.27 -31.29
CA PRO A 398 -18.48 9.29 -30.44
C PRO A 398 -17.71 7.98 -30.21
N ASP A 399 -16.72 7.69 -31.05
CA ASP A 399 -15.81 6.54 -31.00
C ASP A 399 -14.49 6.82 -30.28
N LEU A 400 -14.35 8.01 -29.67
CA LEU A 400 -13.19 8.41 -28.87
C LEU A 400 -12.96 7.47 -27.69
N HIS A 401 -11.68 7.12 -27.48
CA HIS A 401 -11.21 6.46 -26.26
C HIS A 401 -10.11 7.29 -25.58
N VAL A 402 -9.96 7.10 -24.27
CA VAL A 402 -8.89 7.68 -23.46
C VAL A 402 -7.98 6.55 -23.00
N TYR A 403 -6.76 6.53 -23.52
CA TYR A 403 -5.76 5.52 -23.24
C TYR A 403 -4.87 5.93 -22.08
N HIS A 404 -4.56 4.98 -21.22
CA HIS A 404 -3.64 5.14 -20.10
C HIS A 404 -2.85 3.85 -19.89
N TYR A 405 -1.85 3.89 -19.01
CA TYR A 405 -0.99 2.74 -18.75
C TYR A 405 -1.00 2.34 -17.27
N ALA A 406 -1.63 1.20 -16.99
CA ALA A 406 -1.87 0.57 -15.68
C ALA A 406 -3.19 0.96 -15.01
N SER A 407 -3.54 0.24 -13.95
CA SER A 407 -4.82 0.39 -13.26
C SER A 407 -4.91 1.65 -12.38
N TYR A 408 -3.82 2.40 -12.26
CA TYR A 408 -3.69 3.51 -11.33
C TYR A 408 -4.66 4.65 -11.69
N GLU A 409 -4.75 5.02 -12.96
CA GLU A 409 -5.55 6.17 -13.42
C GLU A 409 -7.04 5.95 -13.22
N ARG A 410 -7.56 4.76 -13.56
CA ARG A 410 -8.96 4.37 -13.31
C ARG A 410 -9.31 4.44 -11.83
N THR A 411 -8.40 3.97 -10.98
CA THR A 411 -8.57 3.97 -9.52
C THR A 411 -8.54 5.39 -8.97
N HIS A 412 -7.61 6.22 -9.47
CA HIS A 412 -7.46 7.61 -9.05
C HIS A 412 -8.64 8.47 -9.50
N LEU A 413 -9.11 8.39 -10.74
CA LEU A 413 -10.29 9.12 -11.21
C LEU A 413 -11.52 8.85 -10.32
N ARG A 414 -11.78 7.58 -9.99
CA ARG A 414 -12.85 7.21 -9.04
C ARG A 414 -12.61 7.78 -7.65
N SER A 415 -11.37 7.69 -7.16
CA SER A 415 -11.00 8.20 -5.84
C SER A 415 -11.18 9.72 -5.73
N ILE A 416 -10.75 10.48 -6.74
CA ILE A 416 -10.86 11.95 -6.78
C ILE A 416 -12.34 12.35 -6.89
N ALA A 417 -13.12 11.70 -7.77
CA ALA A 417 -14.55 11.97 -7.93
C ALA A 417 -15.32 11.75 -6.62
N ALA A 418 -15.08 10.61 -5.96
CA ALA A 418 -15.71 10.28 -4.69
C ALA A 418 -15.23 11.19 -3.54
N ARG A 419 -13.94 11.56 -3.52
CA ARG A 419 -13.36 12.45 -2.49
C ARG A 419 -14.00 13.84 -2.54
N HIS A 420 -14.26 14.35 -3.74
CA HIS A 420 -14.81 15.69 -3.94
C HIS A 420 -16.34 15.74 -4.13
N GLY A 421 -16.98 14.58 -4.29
CA GLY A 421 -18.42 14.49 -4.54
C GLY A 421 -18.85 15.11 -5.87
N VAL A 422 -17.98 15.05 -6.89
CA VAL A 422 -18.24 15.61 -8.22
C VAL A 422 -17.82 14.62 -9.31
N GLY A 423 -18.54 14.60 -10.43
CA GLY A 423 -18.16 13.79 -11.60
C GLY A 423 -18.32 12.27 -11.45
N GLU A 424 -18.81 11.77 -10.31
CA GLU A 424 -18.96 10.32 -10.03
C GLU A 424 -19.75 9.59 -11.11
N SER A 425 -20.90 10.14 -11.52
CA SER A 425 -21.74 9.53 -12.57
C SER A 425 -21.05 9.48 -13.93
N THR A 426 -20.30 10.54 -14.28
CA THR A 426 -19.53 10.61 -15.54
C THR A 426 -18.39 9.59 -15.53
N VAL A 427 -17.61 9.54 -14.45
CA VAL A 427 -16.50 8.57 -14.33
C VAL A 427 -17.01 7.14 -14.35
N ASP A 428 -18.12 6.85 -13.65
CA ASP A 428 -18.72 5.52 -13.69
C ASP A 428 -19.28 5.16 -15.07
N GLU A 429 -19.81 6.12 -15.83
CA GLU A 429 -20.20 5.93 -17.23
C GLU A 429 -19.00 5.60 -18.12
N TRP A 430 -17.90 6.33 -17.99
CA TRP A 430 -16.67 6.06 -18.76
C TRP A 430 -16.11 4.67 -18.50
N LEU A 431 -16.12 4.25 -17.24
CA LEU A 431 -15.66 2.91 -16.85
C LEU A 431 -16.56 1.80 -17.39
N ARG A 432 -17.88 2.04 -17.46
CA ARG A 432 -18.85 1.06 -17.95
C ARG A 432 -18.90 0.98 -19.47
N SER A 433 -18.76 2.11 -20.15
CA SER A 433 -18.75 2.21 -21.61
C SER A 433 -17.45 1.73 -22.24
N GLY A 434 -16.39 1.52 -21.45
CA GLY A 434 -15.08 1.12 -21.96
C GLY A 434 -14.28 2.28 -22.55
N LEU A 435 -14.69 3.54 -22.28
CA LEU A 435 -14.00 4.73 -22.76
C LEU A 435 -12.55 4.80 -22.27
N LEU A 436 -12.30 4.39 -21.02
CA LEU A 436 -10.95 4.30 -20.45
C LEU A 436 -10.30 2.96 -20.83
N VAL A 437 -9.26 3.02 -21.67
CA VAL A 437 -8.53 1.85 -22.18
C VAL A 437 -7.16 1.73 -21.49
N ASP A 438 -7.01 0.68 -20.67
CA ASP A 438 -5.73 0.35 -20.04
C ASP A 438 -4.88 -0.50 -20.98
N LEU A 439 -3.73 0.04 -21.40
CA LEU A 439 -2.79 -0.66 -22.27
C LEU A 439 -1.96 -1.73 -21.55
N TYR A 440 -1.84 -1.67 -20.21
CA TYR A 440 -0.99 -2.60 -19.45
C TYR A 440 -1.48 -4.06 -19.53
N PRO A 441 -2.78 -4.38 -19.33
CA PRO A 441 -3.30 -5.72 -19.56
C PRO A 441 -3.08 -6.22 -20.99
N VAL A 442 -3.22 -5.36 -21.99
CA VAL A 442 -2.98 -5.70 -23.41
C VAL A 442 -1.54 -6.16 -23.60
N VAL A 443 -0.57 -5.35 -23.14
CA VAL A 443 0.86 -5.71 -23.19
C VAL A 443 1.12 -7.02 -22.44
N LYS A 444 0.63 -7.15 -21.20
CA LYS A 444 0.90 -8.30 -20.34
C LYS A 444 0.28 -9.60 -20.87
N ASN A 445 -0.85 -9.53 -21.54
CA ASN A 445 -1.52 -10.71 -22.08
C ASN A 445 -0.97 -11.08 -23.46
N ALA A 446 -0.78 -10.08 -24.33
CA ALA A 446 -0.30 -10.30 -25.69
C ALA A 446 1.18 -10.64 -25.76
N LEU A 447 2.01 -10.00 -24.94
CA LEU A 447 3.47 -9.98 -25.13
C LEU A 447 4.21 -10.65 -23.98
N ARG A 448 5.36 -11.21 -24.33
CA ARG A 448 6.46 -11.47 -23.38
C ARG A 448 7.65 -10.66 -23.84
N VAL A 449 8.18 -9.84 -22.93
CA VAL A 449 9.26 -8.89 -23.21
C VAL A 449 10.45 -9.25 -22.33
N GLY A 450 11.65 -9.23 -22.91
CA GLY A 450 12.92 -9.50 -22.23
C GLY A 450 13.37 -8.42 -21.24
N THR A 451 12.45 -7.83 -20.50
CA THR A 451 12.71 -6.81 -19.48
C THR A 451 12.43 -7.35 -18.08
N PRO A 452 13.08 -6.81 -17.03
CA PRO A 452 12.81 -7.18 -15.64
C PRO A 452 11.47 -6.63 -15.12
N SER A 453 10.94 -5.60 -15.78
CA SER A 453 9.68 -4.94 -15.45
C SER A 453 8.90 -4.61 -16.72
N TYR A 454 7.58 -4.52 -16.59
CA TYR A 454 6.65 -4.11 -17.63
C TYR A 454 6.18 -2.67 -17.37
N SER A 455 6.98 -1.82 -16.70
CA SER A 455 6.70 -0.39 -16.72
C SER A 455 6.96 0.17 -18.11
N ILE A 456 6.23 1.21 -18.48
CA ILE A 456 6.29 1.79 -19.83
C ILE A 456 7.73 2.22 -20.20
N LYS A 457 8.50 2.75 -19.25
CA LYS A 457 9.93 3.10 -19.40
C LYS A 457 10.81 1.95 -19.90
N TYR A 458 10.55 0.72 -19.47
CA TYR A 458 11.30 -0.47 -19.96
C TYR A 458 10.88 -0.90 -21.36
N LEU A 459 9.68 -0.50 -21.81
CA LEU A 459 9.12 -0.86 -23.12
C LEU A 459 9.43 0.19 -24.19
N GLU A 460 9.67 1.44 -23.80
CA GLU A 460 9.99 2.56 -24.70
C GLU A 460 11.00 2.24 -25.81
N PRO A 461 12.12 1.52 -25.54
CA PRO A 461 13.06 1.15 -26.60
C PRO A 461 12.44 0.36 -27.77
N LEU A 462 11.28 -0.29 -27.58
CA LEU A 462 10.58 -1.09 -28.59
C LEU A 462 9.85 -0.25 -29.64
N TYR A 463 9.24 0.86 -29.21
CA TYR A 463 8.35 1.67 -30.05
C TYR A 463 8.83 3.11 -30.20
N TRP A 464 9.82 3.52 -29.42
CA TRP A 464 10.44 4.84 -29.46
C TRP A 464 11.95 4.73 -29.20
N PRO A 465 12.75 4.23 -30.16
CA PRO A 465 14.21 4.21 -30.03
C PRO A 465 14.78 5.61 -29.81
N GLY A 466 15.67 5.78 -28.84
CA GLY A 466 16.15 7.09 -28.40
C GLY A 466 15.13 7.88 -27.57
N ALA A 467 14.08 7.23 -27.06
CA ALA A 467 13.13 7.83 -26.13
C ALA A 467 13.89 8.56 -25.01
N ARG A 468 13.44 9.78 -24.73
CA ARG A 468 13.99 10.64 -23.67
C ARG A 468 15.47 11.04 -23.85
N GLU A 469 16.12 10.76 -24.98
CA GLU A 469 17.45 11.32 -25.32
C GLU A 469 17.34 12.83 -25.52
N GLY A 470 17.98 13.61 -24.64
CA GLY A 470 17.95 15.08 -24.68
C GLY A 470 16.78 15.73 -23.93
N ALA A 471 15.80 14.95 -23.45
CA ALA A 471 15.04 15.39 -22.28
C ALA A 471 16.04 15.52 -21.12
N ALA A 472 15.88 16.49 -20.22
CA ALA A 472 16.68 16.51 -19.00
C ALA A 472 16.45 15.17 -18.29
N VAL A 473 17.39 14.22 -18.46
CA VAL A 473 17.36 12.92 -17.80
C VAL A 473 17.67 13.19 -16.34
N ALA A 474 16.65 13.60 -15.60
CA ALA A 474 16.68 13.73 -14.17
C ALA A 474 15.23 13.67 -13.68
N ARG A 475 14.96 12.68 -12.81
CA ARG A 475 13.96 12.77 -11.74
C ARG A 475 12.49 12.48 -12.04
N GLY A 476 12.20 11.58 -12.98
CA GLY A 476 10.88 10.93 -13.01
C GLY A 476 10.54 10.15 -11.74
N ASP A 477 11.55 9.79 -10.94
CA ASP A 477 11.38 9.09 -9.66
C ASP A 477 11.28 10.07 -8.46
N ASP A 478 11.45 11.38 -8.73
CA ASP A 478 11.45 12.49 -7.76
C ASP A 478 10.47 13.63 -8.17
N SER A 479 9.49 13.37 -9.06
CA SER A 479 8.53 14.41 -9.51
C SER A 479 7.80 15.06 -8.33
N ILE A 480 7.49 14.27 -7.30
CA ILE A 480 6.94 14.72 -6.02
C ILE A 480 7.92 15.66 -5.29
N ALA A 481 9.21 15.31 -5.21
CA ALA A 481 10.22 16.12 -4.53
C ALA A 481 10.43 17.48 -5.22
N GLU A 482 10.50 17.49 -6.55
CA GLU A 482 10.57 18.72 -7.33
C GLU A 482 9.28 19.54 -7.24
N TYR A 483 8.10 18.91 -7.22
CA TYR A 483 6.84 19.61 -7.00
C TYR A 483 6.79 20.32 -5.64
N ILE A 484 7.23 19.63 -4.57
CA ILE A 484 7.34 20.22 -3.23
C ILE A 484 8.30 21.40 -3.23
N ARG A 485 9.48 21.23 -3.84
CA ARG A 485 10.46 22.31 -3.98
C ARG A 485 9.89 23.51 -4.73
N ALA A 486 9.12 23.29 -5.80
CA ALA A 486 8.43 24.36 -6.51
C ALA A 486 7.44 25.11 -5.60
N ARG A 487 6.70 24.39 -4.75
CA ARG A 487 5.80 25.01 -3.76
C ARG A 487 6.57 25.82 -2.72
N GLU A 488 7.65 25.30 -2.16
CA GLU A 488 8.48 25.99 -1.18
C GLU A 488 9.09 27.28 -1.76
N LEU A 489 9.59 27.23 -2.99
CA LEU A 489 10.10 28.41 -3.71
C LEU A 489 9.00 29.44 -3.93
N ARG A 490 7.79 29.01 -4.30
CA ARG A 490 6.63 29.88 -4.47
C ARG A 490 6.24 30.55 -3.14
N GLU A 491 6.24 29.81 -2.04
CA GLU A 491 5.98 30.33 -0.69
C GLU A 491 7.08 31.30 -0.22
N ALA A 492 8.33 31.06 -0.60
CA ALA A 492 9.47 31.96 -0.37
C ALA A 492 9.49 33.20 -1.28
N GLY A 493 8.59 33.29 -2.27
CA GLY A 493 8.46 34.40 -3.20
C GLY A 493 9.31 34.31 -4.47
N ASP A 494 10.03 33.20 -4.68
CA ASP A 494 10.77 32.93 -5.93
C ASP A 494 9.86 32.23 -6.96
N THR A 495 8.91 33.01 -7.49
CA THR A 495 7.88 32.48 -8.40
C THR A 495 8.43 32.03 -9.75
N ALA A 496 9.55 32.62 -10.21
CA ALA A 496 10.15 32.27 -11.49
C ALA A 496 10.85 30.90 -11.42
N ALA A 497 11.62 30.64 -10.37
CA ALA A 497 12.22 29.33 -10.16
C ALA A 497 11.17 28.24 -9.93
N ALA A 498 10.11 28.56 -9.18
CA ALA A 498 8.98 27.65 -8.99
C ALA A 498 8.30 27.29 -10.31
N GLN A 499 8.03 28.29 -11.17
CA GLN A 499 7.37 28.06 -12.46
C GLN A 499 8.24 27.19 -13.39
N GLN A 500 9.55 27.42 -13.43
CA GLN A 500 10.45 26.59 -14.23
C GLN A 500 10.35 25.10 -13.84
N ILE A 501 10.29 24.79 -12.55
CA ILE A 501 10.15 23.40 -12.09
C ILE A 501 8.78 22.83 -12.48
N LEU A 502 7.70 23.61 -12.38
CA LEU A 502 6.38 23.16 -12.81
C LEU A 502 6.32 22.91 -14.33
N ASP A 503 6.99 23.75 -15.12
CA ASP A 503 7.11 23.56 -16.57
C ASP A 503 7.89 22.26 -16.88
N ASP A 504 8.99 22.00 -16.17
CA ASP A 504 9.78 20.77 -16.30
C ASP A 504 8.95 19.51 -15.95
N ILE A 505 8.12 19.57 -14.89
CA ILE A 505 7.17 18.51 -14.53
C ILE A 505 6.11 18.32 -15.62
N GLY A 506 5.57 19.41 -16.16
CA GLY A 506 4.61 19.36 -17.25
C GLY A 506 5.19 18.72 -18.51
N ASP A 507 6.44 19.03 -18.85
CA ASP A 507 7.15 18.40 -19.96
C ASP A 507 7.42 16.91 -19.74
N TYR A 508 7.75 16.52 -18.50
CA TYR A 508 7.91 15.10 -18.13
C TYR A 508 6.60 14.32 -18.34
N ASN A 509 5.50 14.81 -17.77
CA ASN A 509 4.20 14.17 -17.89
C ASN A 509 3.67 14.16 -19.34
N ARG A 510 3.95 15.22 -20.12
CA ARG A 510 3.70 15.23 -21.57
C ARG A 510 4.43 14.08 -22.28
N VAL A 511 5.70 13.84 -21.94
CA VAL A 511 6.47 12.72 -22.51
C VAL A 511 5.86 11.37 -22.15
N ASP A 512 5.35 11.20 -20.93
CA ASP A 512 4.67 9.96 -20.50
C ASP A 512 3.34 9.76 -21.26
N CYS A 513 2.56 10.82 -21.48
CA CYS A 513 1.35 10.78 -22.32
C CYS A 513 1.68 10.42 -23.78
N VAL A 514 2.73 11.03 -24.37
CA VAL A 514 3.21 10.71 -25.73
C VAL A 514 3.73 9.28 -25.82
N SER A 515 4.39 8.78 -24.77
CA SER A 515 4.86 7.40 -24.71
C SER A 515 3.67 6.42 -24.79
N THR A 516 2.58 6.72 -24.09
CA THR A 516 1.31 5.96 -24.15
C THR A 516 0.71 5.96 -25.56
N LEU A 517 0.72 7.12 -26.25
CA LEU A 517 0.31 7.22 -27.66
C LEU A 517 1.14 6.33 -28.58
N LYS A 518 2.46 6.39 -28.46
CA LYS A 518 3.37 5.62 -29.31
C LYS A 518 3.26 4.12 -29.01
N LEU A 519 3.06 3.74 -27.75
CA LEU A 519 2.79 2.36 -27.37
C LEU A 519 1.49 1.84 -28.02
N ALA A 520 0.38 2.57 -27.91
CA ALA A 520 -0.89 2.18 -28.55
C ALA A 520 -0.73 2.00 -30.06
N SER A 521 -0.03 2.93 -30.70
CA SER A 521 0.26 2.88 -32.14
C SER A 521 1.10 1.66 -32.52
N TRP A 522 2.12 1.34 -31.73
CA TRP A 522 2.96 0.16 -31.94
C TRP A 522 2.21 -1.15 -31.72
N LEU A 523 1.37 -1.25 -30.69
CA LEU A 523 0.53 -2.43 -30.44
C LEU A 523 -0.45 -2.69 -31.60
N ARG A 524 -1.03 -1.63 -32.19
CA ARG A 524 -1.87 -1.75 -33.39
C ARG A 524 -1.05 -2.22 -34.60
N GLY A 525 0.19 -1.74 -34.76
CA GLY A 525 1.12 -2.25 -35.76
C GLY A 525 1.38 -3.75 -35.62
N LEU A 526 1.65 -4.21 -34.39
CA LEU A 526 1.79 -5.64 -34.09
C LEU A 526 0.51 -6.43 -34.37
N ALA A 527 -0.67 -5.87 -34.05
CA ALA A 527 -1.95 -6.52 -34.36
C ALA A 527 -2.12 -6.75 -35.86
N ALA A 528 -1.65 -5.81 -36.71
CA ALA A 528 -1.70 -5.94 -38.15
C ALA A 528 -0.72 -7.01 -38.69
N GLU A 529 0.47 -7.14 -38.08
CA GLU A 529 1.46 -8.18 -38.41
C GLU A 529 1.03 -9.58 -37.95
N HIS A 530 0.16 -9.65 -36.93
CA HIS A 530 -0.38 -10.87 -36.35
C HIS A 530 -1.90 -10.92 -36.48
N PRO A 531 -2.45 -11.20 -37.68
CA PRO A 531 -3.89 -11.28 -37.90
C PRO A 531 -4.54 -12.22 -36.89
N ALA A 532 -5.74 -11.84 -36.42
CA ALA A 532 -6.51 -12.69 -35.54
C ALA A 532 -6.65 -14.08 -36.17
N PRO A 533 -6.54 -15.18 -35.39
CA PRO A 533 -6.90 -16.49 -35.91
C PRO A 533 -8.32 -16.39 -36.48
N ALA A 534 -8.50 -16.89 -37.71
CA ALA A 534 -9.80 -16.84 -38.38
C ALA A 534 -10.87 -17.35 -37.40
N PRO A 535 -12.02 -16.67 -37.27
CA PRO A 535 -13.11 -17.20 -36.48
C PRO A 535 -13.36 -18.61 -37.01
N ALA A 536 -13.28 -19.61 -36.12
CA ALA A 536 -13.65 -20.95 -36.49
C ALA A 536 -15.10 -20.85 -36.95
N LEU A 537 -15.35 -21.06 -38.26
CA LEU A 537 -16.70 -21.15 -38.81
C LEU A 537 -17.37 -22.32 -38.11
N ILE A 538 -18.12 -22.01 -37.06
CA ILE A 538 -19.15 -22.89 -36.56
C ILE A 538 -20.29 -22.72 -37.57
N ASP A 539 -20.72 -23.84 -38.14
CA ASP A 539 -21.88 -23.92 -39.01
C ASP A 539 -23.12 -23.62 -38.15
N ASP A 540 -23.41 -22.33 -37.98
CA ASP A 540 -24.63 -21.85 -37.34
C ASP A 540 -25.76 -21.93 -38.36
N GLY A 541 -26.42 -23.09 -38.39
CA GLY A 541 -27.72 -23.22 -39.04
C GLY A 541 -28.75 -22.38 -38.29
N ASP A 542 -29.29 -21.39 -38.99
CA ASP A 542 -30.51 -20.61 -38.71
C ASP A 542 -30.80 -20.28 -37.24
N ASP A 543 -30.33 -19.11 -36.79
CA ASP A 543 -31.04 -18.28 -35.81
C ASP A 543 -30.63 -16.80 -36.01
N GLU A 544 -31.43 -16.04 -36.76
CA GLU A 544 -31.41 -14.59 -36.73
C GLU A 544 -32.06 -14.11 -35.43
N GLU A 545 -31.26 -13.80 -34.41
CA GLU A 545 -31.60 -12.87 -33.33
C GLU A 545 -30.31 -12.35 -32.69
N GLY A 546 -30.12 -11.02 -32.65
CA GLY A 546 -28.93 -10.38 -32.11
C GLY A 546 -28.81 -10.61 -30.61
N ASP A 547 -27.76 -11.34 -30.19
CA ASP A 547 -27.40 -11.57 -28.79
C ASP A 547 -26.64 -10.35 -28.24
N ASP A 548 -27.39 -9.36 -27.76
CA ASP A 548 -26.94 -8.52 -26.65
C ASP A 548 -26.67 -9.47 -25.48
N GLY A 549 -25.39 -9.68 -25.15
CA GLY A 549 -24.99 -10.60 -24.07
C GLY A 549 -25.82 -10.39 -22.79
N PRO A 550 -26.05 -11.44 -21.99
CA PRO A 550 -27.18 -11.52 -21.07
C PRO A 550 -27.27 -10.28 -20.18
N THR A 551 -28.31 -9.49 -20.39
CA THR A 551 -28.77 -8.46 -19.46
C THR A 551 -29.16 -9.18 -18.17
N ILE A 552 -28.30 -9.11 -17.17
CA ILE A 552 -28.70 -9.45 -15.80
C ILE A 552 -29.61 -8.33 -15.36
N ASP A 553 -30.91 -8.54 -15.51
CA ASP A 553 -31.93 -7.69 -14.91
C ASP A 553 -31.67 -7.65 -13.40
N ASP A 554 -31.71 -6.44 -12.82
CA ASP A 554 -31.58 -6.28 -11.37
C ASP A 554 -32.64 -7.17 -10.70
N SER A 555 -32.27 -7.92 -9.66
CA SER A 555 -33.27 -8.76 -9.01
C SER A 555 -34.44 -7.87 -8.55
N PRO A 556 -35.71 -8.32 -8.71
CA PRO A 556 -36.87 -7.54 -8.27
C PRO A 556 -36.78 -7.10 -6.79
N LEU A 557 -36.04 -7.87 -5.99
CA LEU A 557 -35.72 -7.56 -4.61
C LEU A 557 -34.77 -6.37 -4.47
N ARG A 558 -33.73 -6.25 -5.30
CA ARG A 558 -32.83 -5.10 -5.32
C ARG A 558 -33.58 -3.83 -5.73
N THR A 559 -34.41 -3.89 -6.77
CA THR A 559 -35.21 -2.75 -7.24
C THR A 559 -36.15 -2.27 -6.14
N ALA A 560 -36.87 -3.18 -5.49
CA ALA A 560 -37.74 -2.85 -4.36
C ALA A 560 -36.96 -2.23 -3.17
N LEU A 561 -35.73 -2.69 -2.89
CA LEU A 561 -34.90 -2.12 -1.84
C LEU A 561 -34.37 -0.72 -2.19
N LEU A 562 -34.07 -0.46 -3.46
CA LEU A 562 -33.70 0.89 -3.92
C LEU A 562 -34.88 1.86 -3.81
N GLU A 563 -36.08 1.43 -4.19
CA GLU A 563 -37.32 2.20 -4.01
C GLU A 563 -37.59 2.51 -2.53
N LEU A 564 -37.36 1.55 -1.64
CA LEU A 564 -37.48 1.74 -0.18
C LEU A 564 -36.38 2.65 0.40
N SER A 565 -35.24 2.77 -0.29
CA SER A 565 -34.15 3.66 0.09
C SER A 565 -34.32 5.09 -0.43
N ALA A 566 -35.24 5.32 -1.36
CA ALA A 566 -35.50 6.62 -1.96
C ALA A 566 -36.25 7.56 -1.00
N ASN A 567 -36.26 8.85 -1.34
CA ASN A 567 -37.09 9.85 -0.70
C ASN A 567 -38.58 9.63 -1.03
N ALA A 568 -39.48 10.30 -0.29
CA ALA A 568 -40.93 10.17 -0.50
C ALA A 568 -41.40 10.64 -1.89
N ASP A 569 -40.58 11.40 -2.61
CA ASP A 569 -40.80 11.84 -3.98
C ASP A 569 -40.18 10.90 -5.03
N GLY A 570 -39.59 9.77 -4.61
CA GLY A 570 -38.94 8.78 -5.47
C GLY A 570 -37.51 9.14 -5.88
N THR A 571 -36.96 10.27 -5.41
CA THR A 571 -35.56 10.64 -5.71
C THR A 571 -34.57 9.81 -4.88
N PRO A 572 -33.38 9.47 -5.41
CA PRO A 572 -32.36 8.77 -4.63
C PRO A 572 -31.95 9.59 -3.40
N ALA A 573 -32.06 9.01 -2.21
CA ALA A 573 -31.51 9.62 -1.00
C ALA A 573 -29.98 9.45 -0.99
N ALA A 574 -29.23 10.53 -0.77
CA ALA A 574 -27.77 10.53 -0.65
C ALA A 574 -27.34 10.67 0.82
N GLU A 575 -26.12 10.23 1.16
CA GLU A 575 -25.53 10.56 2.46
C GLU A 575 -25.19 12.07 2.49
N PRO A 576 -25.36 12.78 3.62
CA PRO A 576 -25.69 12.27 4.97
C PRO A 576 -27.20 12.20 5.29
N ASP A 577 -28.07 12.54 4.34
CA ASP A 577 -29.50 12.79 4.61
C ASP A 577 -30.36 11.52 4.74
N ARG A 578 -29.76 10.33 4.57
CA ARG A 578 -30.46 9.05 4.73
C ARG A 578 -30.87 8.79 6.18
N SER A 579 -32.14 8.44 6.37
CA SER A 579 -32.60 7.84 7.63
C SER A 579 -31.87 6.51 7.90
N PRO A 580 -31.78 6.06 9.17
CA PRO A 580 -31.22 4.74 9.49
C PRO A 580 -31.86 3.60 8.69
N GLU A 581 -33.18 3.65 8.45
CA GLU A 581 -33.88 2.65 7.64
C GLU A 581 -33.52 2.75 6.16
N GLN A 582 -33.52 3.94 5.56
CA GLN A 582 -33.13 4.13 4.15
C GLN A 582 -31.69 3.66 3.90
N ARG A 583 -30.80 3.90 4.87
CA ARG A 583 -29.41 3.46 4.83
C ARG A 583 -29.28 1.94 4.88
N ALA A 584 -30.08 1.28 5.72
CA ALA A 584 -30.13 -0.18 5.78
C ALA A 584 -30.62 -0.79 4.45
N TYR A 585 -31.65 -0.21 3.83
CA TYR A 585 -32.15 -0.66 2.52
C TYR A 585 -31.13 -0.42 1.40
N ALA A 586 -30.45 0.73 1.39
CA ALA A 586 -29.40 1.04 0.43
C ALA A 586 -28.22 0.06 0.54
N TYR A 587 -27.78 -0.28 1.76
CA TYR A 587 -26.73 -1.28 1.96
C TYR A 587 -27.19 -2.70 1.60
N ALA A 588 -28.44 -3.07 1.89
CA ALA A 588 -28.98 -4.35 1.47
C ALA A 588 -29.07 -4.46 -0.07
N ALA A 589 -29.51 -3.40 -0.76
CA ALA A 589 -29.53 -3.33 -2.21
C ALA A 589 -28.11 -3.39 -2.81
N ALA A 590 -27.13 -2.78 -2.14
CA ALA A 590 -25.73 -2.83 -2.56
C ALA A 590 -25.09 -4.22 -2.38
N ALA A 591 -25.48 -4.97 -1.35
CA ALA A 591 -24.98 -6.32 -1.08
C ALA A 591 -25.64 -7.39 -1.98
N ILE A 592 -26.92 -7.20 -2.36
CA ILE A 592 -27.63 -8.12 -3.26
C ILE A 592 -27.04 -8.02 -4.67
N ASP A 593 -26.90 -9.19 -5.31
CA ASP A 593 -26.28 -9.35 -6.63
C ASP A 593 -24.86 -8.78 -6.75
N TYR A 594 -24.19 -8.45 -5.64
CA TYR A 594 -22.83 -7.91 -5.61
C TYR A 594 -21.85 -8.80 -6.38
N HIS A 595 -21.81 -10.09 -6.05
CA HIS A 595 -20.93 -11.05 -6.74
C HIS A 595 -21.26 -11.22 -8.22
N ARG A 596 -22.51 -11.02 -8.66
CA ARG A 596 -22.91 -11.11 -10.08
C ARG A 596 -22.47 -9.87 -10.85
N ARG A 597 -22.55 -8.69 -10.22
CA ARG A 597 -22.08 -7.41 -10.78
C ARG A 597 -20.55 -7.34 -10.83
N GLU A 598 -19.87 -7.81 -9.78
CA GLU A 598 -18.41 -7.96 -9.75
C GLU A 598 -17.91 -9.02 -10.74
N HIS A 599 -18.66 -10.12 -10.90
CA HIS A 599 -18.35 -11.11 -11.94
C HIS A 599 -18.41 -10.49 -13.35
N LYS A 600 -19.29 -9.51 -13.64
CA LYS A 600 -19.29 -8.86 -14.96
C LYS A 600 -17.97 -8.10 -15.22
N THR A 601 -17.42 -7.40 -14.23
CA THR A 601 -16.12 -6.72 -14.35
C THR A 601 -14.98 -7.73 -14.51
N PHE A 602 -14.99 -8.81 -13.72
CA PHE A 602 -13.99 -9.89 -13.83
C PHE A 602 -14.06 -10.63 -15.18
N TRP A 603 -15.27 -10.89 -15.73
CA TRP A 603 -15.43 -11.60 -17.00
C TRP A 603 -15.24 -10.71 -18.22
N TRP A 604 -15.54 -9.40 -18.16
CA TRP A 604 -15.20 -8.46 -19.23
C TRP A 604 -13.70 -8.17 -19.29
N GLU A 605 -13.00 -8.17 -18.15
CA GLU A 605 -11.53 -8.05 -18.10
C GLU A 605 -10.80 -9.36 -18.43
N HIS A 606 -11.46 -10.52 -18.36
CA HIS A 606 -10.81 -11.83 -18.55
C HIS A 606 -11.24 -12.57 -19.82
N PHE A 607 -12.45 -12.36 -20.34
CA PHE A 607 -12.97 -12.99 -21.55
C PHE A 607 -14.08 -12.16 -22.22
N ALA A 608 -13.72 -11.44 -23.28
CA ALA A 608 -14.61 -11.15 -24.40
C ALA A 608 -13.92 -11.60 -25.70
N PRO A 609 -14.62 -12.31 -26.58
CA PRO A 609 -14.83 -13.75 -26.55
C PRO A 609 -13.60 -14.54 -27.04
N SER A 610 -13.25 -15.61 -26.33
CA SER A 610 -12.46 -16.73 -26.87
C SER A 610 -13.35 -17.97 -26.93
N PRO A 611 -13.39 -18.71 -28.05
CA PRO A 611 -14.26 -19.86 -28.23
C PRO A 611 -13.93 -20.94 -27.20
N SER A 612 -14.98 -21.48 -26.57
CA SER A 612 -14.90 -22.53 -25.56
C SER A 612 -14.12 -23.74 -26.07
N THR A 613 -13.01 -24.06 -25.42
CA THR A 613 -12.28 -25.32 -25.63
C THR A 613 -13.01 -26.44 -24.91
N SER A 614 -13.75 -27.27 -25.65
CA SER A 614 -14.14 -28.61 -25.19
C SER A 614 -13.51 -29.67 -26.10
N GLY A 615 -12.49 -30.36 -25.58
CA GLY A 615 -11.94 -31.57 -26.20
C GLY A 615 -12.74 -32.80 -25.76
N PRO A 616 -12.92 -33.81 -26.64
CA PRO A 616 -13.82 -34.93 -26.40
C PRO A 616 -13.22 -35.91 -25.38
N ARG A 617 -13.92 -36.14 -24.27
CA ARG A 617 -13.67 -37.29 -23.41
C ARG A 617 -14.30 -38.52 -24.06
N HIS A 618 -13.48 -39.36 -24.68
CA HIS A 618 -13.86 -40.75 -24.92
C HIS A 618 -13.97 -41.49 -23.59
N CYS A 619 -15.13 -42.11 -23.34
CA CYS A 619 -15.33 -43.10 -22.30
C CYS A 619 -15.93 -44.35 -22.97
N PRO A 620 -15.32 -45.55 -22.85
CA PRO A 620 -15.83 -46.74 -23.51
C PRO A 620 -17.02 -47.33 -22.75
N ALA A 621 -18.00 -47.81 -23.50
CA ALA A 621 -19.19 -48.48 -23.00
C ALA A 621 -18.89 -49.91 -22.50
N THR A 622 -19.45 -50.27 -21.35
CA THR A 622 -19.86 -51.66 -21.06
C THR A 622 -21.18 -51.70 -20.27
N ARG A 623 -22.12 -52.46 -20.85
CA ARG A 623 -23.44 -52.93 -20.38
C ARG A 623 -23.59 -53.18 -18.86
N ALA A 624 -24.76 -52.82 -18.32
CA ALA A 624 -25.68 -53.78 -17.68
C ALA A 624 -27.09 -53.20 -17.50
N THR A 625 -28.07 -54.01 -17.88
CA THR A 625 -29.52 -53.79 -17.85
C THR A 625 -30.15 -54.02 -16.47
N ARG A 626 -31.15 -53.20 -16.11
CA ARG A 626 -32.49 -53.52 -15.52
C ARG A 626 -32.90 -52.57 -14.39
N SER A 627 -34.01 -51.86 -14.63
CA SER A 627 -34.99 -51.40 -13.63
C SER A 627 -35.98 -52.56 -13.32
N PRO A 628 -36.97 -52.48 -12.39
CA PRO A 628 -37.56 -51.28 -11.78
C PRO A 628 -37.94 -51.36 -10.27
N ALA A 629 -38.26 -50.21 -9.66
CA ALA A 629 -39.56 -49.90 -9.02
C ALA A 629 -39.48 -48.82 -7.92
N ARG A 630 -40.35 -47.80 -8.06
CA ARG A 630 -40.84 -46.85 -7.03
C ARG A 630 -41.76 -47.58 -6.01
N PRO A 631 -42.23 -47.00 -4.86
CA PRO A 631 -42.47 -45.58 -4.60
C PRO A 631 -42.25 -45.00 -3.16
N ALA A 632 -42.11 -43.66 -3.13
CA ALA A 632 -42.76 -42.64 -2.29
C ALA A 632 -42.81 -42.69 -0.74
N ALA A 633 -42.17 -41.64 -0.18
CA ALA A 633 -42.72 -40.62 0.75
C ALA A 633 -42.87 -40.86 2.28
N TRP A 634 -42.62 -39.74 2.99
CA TRP A 634 -43.13 -39.29 4.31
C TRP A 634 -42.22 -39.31 5.57
N ARG A 635 -41.88 -38.07 5.99
CA ARG A 635 -41.99 -37.45 7.33
C ARG A 635 -41.54 -38.23 8.58
N SER A 636 -40.55 -37.70 9.29
CA SER A 636 -40.24 -38.09 10.67
C SER A 636 -40.92 -37.18 11.70
N ARG A 637 -41.73 -37.78 12.58
CA ARG A 637 -42.15 -37.27 13.88
C ARG A 637 -41.49 -38.12 14.97
N ARG A 638 -41.19 -37.49 16.10
CA ARG A 638 -40.59 -38.02 17.34
C ARG A 638 -41.47 -39.07 18.05
N SER A 639 -40.83 -40.05 18.71
CA SER A 639 -40.95 -40.45 20.15
C SER A 639 -40.55 -41.94 20.34
N VAL A 640 -39.48 -42.23 21.10
CA VAL A 640 -39.39 -42.70 22.52
C VAL A 640 -39.91 -44.13 22.78
N THR A 641 -39.03 -45.01 23.26
CA THR A 641 -39.27 -45.96 24.39
C THR A 641 -37.94 -46.42 25.02
N ALA A 642 -38.00 -46.71 26.32
CA ALA A 642 -36.93 -46.87 27.32
C ALA A 642 -36.39 -48.31 27.50
N SER A 643 -35.24 -48.46 28.17
CA SER A 643 -35.09 -49.35 29.36
C SER A 643 -33.67 -49.33 29.97
N SER A 644 -33.60 -49.10 31.31
CA SER A 644 -32.64 -49.59 32.35
C SER A 644 -31.11 -49.51 32.11
N SER A 645 -30.23 -49.12 33.03
CA SER A 645 -30.21 -49.08 34.50
C SER A 645 -28.99 -48.29 34.99
N SER A 646 -29.12 -47.60 36.14
CA SER A 646 -28.11 -46.78 36.84
C SER A 646 -27.39 -47.61 37.95
N PRO A 647 -26.30 -47.16 38.65
CA PRO A 647 -26.40 -46.01 39.55
C PRO A 647 -25.15 -45.10 39.79
N ARG A 648 -25.45 -43.79 39.97
CA ARG A 648 -25.07 -42.83 41.07
C ARG A 648 -23.59 -42.62 41.42
N ARG A 649 -23.07 -41.38 41.59
CA ARG A 649 -23.57 -40.27 42.44
C ARG A 649 -23.18 -38.87 41.93
N SER A 650 -24.11 -37.92 42.07
CA SER A 650 -23.97 -36.44 42.07
C SER A 650 -24.13 -35.93 43.54
N PRO A 651 -24.37 -34.64 43.92
CA PRO A 651 -24.65 -33.38 43.16
C PRO A 651 -23.92 -32.12 43.75
N THR A 652 -24.04 -30.87 43.24
CA THR A 652 -25.17 -29.90 43.32
C THR A 652 -24.92 -28.65 42.43
N ALA A 653 -25.85 -28.26 41.52
CA ALA A 653 -26.86 -27.16 41.60
C ALA A 653 -26.27 -25.73 41.40
N SER A 654 -26.84 -24.74 40.69
CA SER A 654 -28.23 -24.37 40.38
C SER A 654 -28.34 -23.39 39.18
N SER A 655 -29.49 -23.42 38.50
CA SER A 655 -29.99 -22.56 37.40
C SER A 655 -30.47 -21.16 37.81
N ARG A 656 -30.57 -20.21 36.86
CA ARG A 656 -31.80 -19.44 36.51
C ARG A 656 -31.60 -18.40 35.37
N THR A 657 -32.60 -18.30 34.49
CA THR A 657 -32.82 -17.30 33.42
C THR A 657 -33.71 -16.12 33.89
N PRO A 658 -33.81 -15.00 33.11
CA PRO A 658 -34.21 -13.68 33.60
C PRO A 658 -35.63 -13.22 33.23
N THR A 659 -36.06 -12.12 33.85
CA THR A 659 -37.36 -11.43 33.67
C THR A 659 -37.15 -9.96 33.29
N CYS A 660 -37.92 -9.47 32.30
CA CYS A 660 -38.05 -8.07 31.88
C CYS A 660 -38.77 -7.18 32.91
N LEU A 661 -38.47 -5.87 32.94
CA LEU A 661 -39.36 -4.82 33.45
C LEU A 661 -39.08 -3.44 32.79
N SER A 662 -40.10 -2.61 32.83
CA SER A 662 -40.49 -1.53 31.90
C SER A 662 -40.12 -0.10 32.31
N LEU A 663 -40.14 0.78 31.30
CA LEU A 663 -39.95 2.23 31.29
C LEU A 663 -41.08 3.04 31.98
N SER A 664 -40.68 4.20 32.55
CA SER A 664 -41.54 5.34 32.91
C SER A 664 -40.86 6.68 32.52
N ARG A 665 -41.59 7.53 31.79
CA ARG A 665 -41.33 8.96 31.41
C ARG A 665 -41.59 9.93 32.62
N PRO A 666 -41.44 11.29 32.59
CA PRO A 666 -41.52 12.23 31.44
C PRO A 666 -40.75 13.61 31.47
N ARG A 667 -40.79 14.28 30.29
CA ARG A 667 -41.05 15.73 29.99
C ARG A 667 -40.05 16.90 30.25
N ALA A 668 -39.77 17.58 29.12
CA ALA A 668 -39.98 19.01 28.80
C ALA A 668 -38.89 20.08 29.10
N ARG A 669 -38.51 20.80 28.03
CA ARG A 669 -37.75 22.07 27.97
C ARG A 669 -38.58 23.27 28.46
N PRO A 670 -37.94 24.42 28.75
CA PRO A 670 -37.98 25.53 27.77
C PRO A 670 -36.69 26.37 27.65
N SER A 671 -36.53 27.07 26.51
CA SER A 671 -35.65 28.25 26.32
C SER A 671 -36.42 29.55 26.61
N PRO A 672 -35.72 30.67 26.91
CA PRO A 672 -35.77 31.85 26.03
C PRO A 672 -34.40 32.59 25.96
N ALA A 673 -33.92 33.05 24.79
CA ALA A 673 -34.14 34.34 24.11
C ALA A 673 -33.04 35.42 24.32
N SER A 674 -32.40 35.78 23.21
CA SER A 674 -31.93 37.10 22.72
C SER A 674 -31.22 38.13 23.62
N ARG A 675 -30.04 38.59 23.16
CA ARG A 675 -29.71 40.02 22.88
C ARG A 675 -28.25 40.21 22.39
N SER A 676 -28.09 40.89 21.26
CA SER A 676 -26.91 41.68 20.86
C SER A 676 -27.22 43.18 21.13
N PRO A 677 -26.45 44.23 20.76
CA PRO A 677 -25.02 44.44 20.46
C PRO A 677 -24.42 45.68 21.21
N ARG A 678 -23.13 46.03 20.96
CA ARG A 678 -22.49 47.40 20.88
C ARG A 678 -21.01 47.31 21.30
N SER A 679 -20.03 47.50 20.41
CA SER A 679 -19.46 48.76 19.87
C SER A 679 -18.79 49.68 20.91
N ARG A 680 -17.46 49.89 20.81
CA ARG A 680 -16.83 51.19 20.47
C ARG A 680 -15.32 51.24 20.82
N SER A 681 -14.55 51.77 19.86
CA SER A 681 -13.38 52.69 19.97
C SER A 681 -12.23 52.33 20.93
N GLY A 682 -10.94 52.37 20.58
CA GLY A 682 -10.25 53.28 19.66
C GLY A 682 -9.16 54.06 20.45
N GLY A 683 -7.93 54.11 19.93
CA GLY A 683 -6.82 54.94 20.45
C GLY A 683 -5.46 54.24 20.34
N ARG A 684 -4.72 54.36 19.22
CA ARG A 684 -3.68 55.37 18.90
C ARG A 684 -2.37 55.28 19.70
N ARG A 685 -1.33 54.86 18.96
CA ARG A 685 0.03 55.45 18.77
C ARG A 685 0.85 55.87 20.00
N SER A 686 2.06 55.30 20.09
CA SER A 686 3.32 56.04 19.90
C SER A 686 4.54 55.11 19.82
N SER A 687 5.50 55.54 19.00
CA SER A 687 6.77 54.91 18.65
C SER A 687 7.93 55.49 19.47
N THR A 688 8.92 54.68 19.83
CA THR A 688 10.33 55.11 20.04
C THR A 688 11.21 53.86 20.07
N ARG A 689 12.00 53.58 19.02
CA ARG A 689 13.36 54.06 18.66
C ARG A 689 14.49 53.23 19.30
N ILE A 690 15.26 52.63 18.39
CA ILE A 690 16.54 51.91 18.51
C ILE A 690 17.65 52.83 19.06
N PRO A 691 18.72 52.26 19.65
CA PRO A 691 20.06 52.62 19.19
C PRO A 691 20.96 51.41 18.89
N ARG A 692 21.66 51.49 17.75
CA ARG A 692 22.82 50.68 17.37
C ARG A 692 24.08 51.31 17.98
N GLY A 693 25.01 50.49 18.44
CA GLY A 693 26.38 50.88 18.76
C GLY A 693 27.38 49.84 18.24
N ARG A 694 28.28 50.27 17.33
CA ARG A 694 29.56 49.61 17.03
C ARG A 694 30.62 50.08 18.05
N PRO A 695 31.76 49.38 18.14
CA PRO A 695 32.96 49.89 17.46
C PRO A 695 33.78 48.79 16.72
N SER A 696 34.65 49.24 15.81
CA SER A 696 35.74 48.50 15.11
C SER A 696 37.09 49.12 15.56
N PRO A 697 38.29 48.93 14.94
CA PRO A 697 38.92 47.83 14.16
C PRO A 697 40.43 47.57 14.55
N SER A 698 41.11 46.62 13.86
CA SER A 698 42.57 46.50 13.51
C SER A 698 43.03 45.02 13.62
N ALA A 699 43.91 44.38 12.83
CA ALA A 699 44.76 44.66 11.65
C ALA A 699 45.06 43.27 10.98
N THR A 700 45.01 43.05 9.67
CA THR A 700 45.98 43.27 8.56
C THR A 700 47.09 42.22 8.37
N CYS A 701 47.33 41.89 7.09
CA CYS A 701 48.46 41.23 6.39
C CYS A 701 48.36 39.70 6.16
N CYS A 702 48.72 39.12 5.00
CA CYS A 702 49.00 39.58 3.63
C CYS A 702 49.31 38.33 2.77
N GLY A 703 49.15 38.38 1.44
CA GLY A 703 49.93 37.53 0.51
C GLY A 703 49.17 36.85 -0.62
N ALA A 704 49.15 37.50 -1.79
CA ALA A 704 48.69 36.99 -3.09
C ALA A 704 49.88 36.67 -4.02
N CYS A 705 49.69 35.77 -4.99
CA CYS A 705 50.22 35.82 -6.39
C CYS A 705 49.88 34.49 -7.11
N ARG A 706 49.05 34.43 -8.16
CA ARG A 706 49.15 34.86 -9.58
C ARG A 706 49.88 33.88 -10.53
N ARG A 707 49.12 33.50 -11.58
CA ARG A 707 49.44 33.24 -13.02
C ARG A 707 49.63 31.79 -13.52
N ALA A 708 48.83 31.50 -14.57
CA ALA A 708 48.84 30.37 -15.53
C ALA A 708 49.88 30.60 -16.68
N PRO A 709 49.84 29.95 -17.88
CA PRO A 709 49.37 28.61 -18.35
C PRO A 709 50.43 27.89 -19.28
N VAL A 710 50.08 26.76 -19.95
CA VAL A 710 50.32 26.43 -21.41
C VAL A 710 50.59 24.92 -21.77
N ALA A 711 49.89 24.47 -22.84
CA ALA A 711 50.21 23.46 -23.91
C ALA A 711 50.01 21.92 -23.77
N ALA A 712 48.88 21.43 -24.33
CA ALA A 712 48.67 20.66 -25.58
C ALA A 712 49.63 19.56 -26.15
N ARG A 713 48.96 18.53 -26.75
CA ARG A 713 49.35 17.55 -27.84
C ARG A 713 50.11 16.27 -27.40
N ARG A 714 49.89 15.02 -27.89
CA ARG A 714 49.40 14.35 -29.14
C ARG A 714 48.98 12.88 -28.78
N SER A 715 47.90 12.30 -29.30
CA SER A 715 47.71 11.47 -30.53
C SER A 715 48.22 10.00 -30.54
N ARG A 716 47.25 9.04 -30.57
CA ARG A 716 47.10 7.85 -31.48
C ARG A 716 47.98 6.59 -31.31
N PRO A 717 47.61 5.41 -31.90
CA PRO A 717 46.69 5.12 -33.04
C PRO A 717 45.22 4.92 -32.71
#